data_AF-D3RX19-F1
#
_entry.id   AF-D3RX19-F1
#
_cell.length_a   1.000
_cell.length_b   1.000
_cell.length_c   1.000
_cell.angle_alpha   90.00
_cell.angle_beta   90.00
_cell.angle_gamma   90.00
#
_symmetry.space_group_name_H-M   'P 1'
#
loop_
_entity.id
_entity.type
_entity.pdbx_description
1 polymer ?
#
loop_
_entity_poly.entity_id
_entity_poly.type
_entity_poly.pdbx_seq_one_letter_code
_entity_poly.pdbx_strand_id
1 'polypeptide(L)'
;MNKERLKPVLEELREKYEKEWRSVEDTILKHLDEVKETIEQHLKNNQEIDFETAKKIYEKIETIDNLTKPFLLWISPSEGGFARDKHEDTEKIRTKILNNQIIRDFLNEVKSLESLGELQRIKDRLEEIKGTEEIKGISISNLSTWMSIFNPKIFMPTWENTVNKHLRNDLGFNRFWGGDSDIEKFIEFTKTVREIADEVGINSMLEAAFYLSKYERSNVESFSDLLKLLKELKDYYHKEWKEVEKPFMDKIEQIRKLILEKIEGGERFSEEDVNEILKLRNEVPENCKFLLRYFVSAGVPPKEVLIRLLNNKNFQNLVKSISQRKEDEIRKFYKLTKEEVMYVGNSSLSTWLAVLNPEYYMPTWGWEHQSGTLPLVLYKDVKELRSFEKWWTQEPEKIFELFSLLKKVSNEAGINNMFETAFYLNKYESRNIKEKNYWIEIGGPPSKEYIGKYLWAPKAPQWRLLENVQKDDIIYHYVTSKGPEEFGGKFVGKSKAKEKAKEIDKDELVRIMREIDENWDNFFEGWRNYDTFYLVELYDYNEFKQPISKEEVGFNPPQKYFVRAPSEIVNKIEQLTSTQKKSEIDEKTKKKIETILTYKKQLILYGPPGTGKTWLARNYAIEVGQEKYRFRRKTLLGVEFFFWVINPERWDYTQLEEGKDVEMGKGRLKSAFEKINNGDLVFIYVGKQIGKIYGIGKYKYDDSNEKPYLSVLKLFEGPSLNDLRAILKDSIPIKQNLRGTLFPLKPEEGLKLLEASGLSLSDLSLEAEEYSEEVEGIRFVTFHPSYSYEEFVEGLRPKADEEGDIRYEIEDGIFKTVCKDAFNALMNHAGIDKVWEDELPELSYEEKQIVLGSLEDAPKFFLVIDEINRGDISRIFGELITLIEEDKRLFAENELTVTLPYSKEKFGVPPNLYIIGTMNTADRSIALIDVALRRRFGFIELMPDYEILEDKLLSRDDEARDIKELAIDVLRKLNERIRKNYDRDHQIGHSYLLKLEKADTKDKAVETLQFIWYHEILPLLQEYFYDSPEKLKRVLNEAFVRVEENSFDFEYLEGERFVEELRKVAEQEQQ
;
A
#
# COMPACT_ATOMS: atom_id res chain seq x y z
N MET A 1 -1.97 -23.38 -13.40
CA MET A 1 -0.71 -24.03 -12.98
C MET A 1 0.31 -23.86 -14.10
N ASN A 2 1.55 -23.47 -13.79
CA ASN A 2 2.59 -23.31 -14.80
C ASN A 2 3.09 -24.68 -15.26
N LYS A 3 2.55 -25.16 -16.40
CA LYS A 3 2.84 -26.49 -16.96
C LYS A 3 4.30 -26.64 -17.39
N GLU A 4 4.89 -25.57 -17.95
CA GLU A 4 6.26 -25.55 -18.47
C GLU A 4 7.31 -25.71 -17.37
N ARG A 5 7.01 -25.31 -16.14
CA ARG A 5 7.90 -25.50 -14.98
C ARG A 5 7.74 -26.85 -14.29
N LEU A 6 6.57 -27.48 -14.39
CA LEU A 6 6.33 -28.75 -13.69
C LEU A 6 7.13 -29.91 -14.29
N LYS A 7 7.27 -29.94 -15.63
CA LYS A 7 8.00 -31.02 -16.32
C LYS A 7 9.49 -31.08 -15.92
N PRO A 8 10.28 -29.99 -15.97
CA PRO A 8 11.68 -30.03 -15.53
C PRO A 8 11.85 -30.43 -14.06
N VAL A 9 10.95 -29.98 -13.17
CA VAL A 9 10.99 -30.36 -11.76
C VAL A 9 10.73 -31.86 -11.56
N LEU A 10 9.77 -32.44 -12.27
CA LEU A 10 9.50 -33.87 -12.20
C LEU A 10 10.64 -34.72 -12.78
N GLU A 11 11.26 -34.28 -13.87
CA GLU A 11 12.44 -34.95 -14.46
C GLU A 11 13.60 -34.99 -13.46
N GLU A 12 13.93 -33.85 -12.84
CA GLU A 12 15.00 -33.73 -11.84
C GLU A 12 14.73 -34.61 -10.61
N LEU A 13 13.51 -34.54 -10.06
CA LEU A 13 13.15 -35.32 -8.87
C LEU A 13 13.11 -36.82 -9.16
N ARG A 14 12.64 -37.23 -10.35
CA ARG A 14 12.66 -38.63 -10.77
C ARG A 14 14.10 -39.14 -10.84
N GLU A 15 15.00 -38.44 -11.54
CA GLU A 15 16.40 -38.86 -11.65
C GLU A 15 17.05 -39.05 -10.27
N LYS A 16 16.71 -38.19 -9.31
CA LYS A 16 17.25 -38.22 -7.95
C LYS A 16 16.65 -39.33 -7.07
N TYR A 17 15.36 -39.62 -7.18
CA TYR A 17 14.63 -40.45 -6.21
C TYR A 17 14.03 -41.75 -6.78
N GLU A 18 14.22 -42.07 -8.07
CA GLU A 18 13.64 -43.26 -8.70
C GLU A 18 14.04 -44.58 -8.03
N LYS A 19 15.31 -44.70 -7.58
CA LYS A 19 15.76 -45.91 -6.85
C LYS A 19 15.05 -46.09 -5.51
N GLU A 20 14.74 -45.00 -4.82
CA GLU A 20 14.00 -45.03 -3.54
C GLU A 20 12.56 -45.48 -3.80
N TRP A 21 11.89 -44.92 -4.82
CA TRP A 21 10.53 -45.33 -5.19
C TRP A 21 10.45 -46.83 -5.55
N ARG A 22 11.31 -47.32 -6.44
CA ARG A 22 11.31 -48.73 -6.85
C ARG A 22 11.54 -49.72 -5.70
N SER A 23 12.16 -49.27 -4.59
CA SER A 23 12.37 -50.11 -3.41
C SER A 23 11.11 -50.34 -2.56
N VAL A 24 10.12 -49.44 -2.64
CA VAL A 24 8.88 -49.49 -1.84
C VAL A 24 7.62 -49.74 -2.67
N GLU A 25 7.67 -49.51 -3.99
CA GLU A 25 6.53 -49.59 -4.91
C GLU A 25 5.74 -50.91 -4.82
N ASP A 26 6.43 -52.05 -4.90
CA ASP A 26 5.77 -53.37 -4.84
C ASP A 26 5.01 -53.60 -3.52
N THR A 27 5.56 -53.08 -2.41
CA THR A 27 4.94 -53.21 -1.09
C THR A 27 3.71 -52.31 -0.97
N ILE A 28 3.79 -51.10 -1.51
CA ILE A 28 2.68 -50.14 -1.55
C ILE A 28 1.52 -50.71 -2.39
N LEU A 29 1.82 -51.18 -3.61
CA LEU A 29 0.81 -51.72 -4.52
C LEU A 29 0.12 -52.95 -3.91
N LYS A 30 0.88 -53.85 -3.29
CA LYS A 30 0.32 -55.02 -2.60
C LYS A 30 -0.69 -54.63 -1.51
N HIS A 31 -0.35 -53.69 -0.63
CA HIS A 31 -1.26 -53.28 0.45
C HIS A 31 -2.48 -52.51 -0.08
N LEU A 32 -2.34 -51.74 -1.16
CA LEU A 32 -3.46 -51.09 -1.82
C LEU A 32 -4.43 -52.11 -2.43
N ASP A 33 -3.92 -53.17 -3.06
CA ASP A 33 -4.75 -54.23 -3.63
C ASP A 33 -5.48 -55.03 -2.54
N GLU A 34 -4.82 -55.32 -1.42
CA GLU A 34 -5.48 -55.94 -0.24
C GLU A 34 -6.61 -55.06 0.32
N VAL A 35 -6.43 -53.73 0.37
CA VAL A 35 -7.47 -52.79 0.79
C VAL A 35 -8.66 -52.80 -0.18
N LYS A 36 -8.39 -52.77 -1.50
CA LYS A 36 -9.44 -52.84 -2.53
C LYS A 36 -10.22 -54.13 -2.45
N GLU A 37 -9.55 -55.28 -2.40
CA GLU A 37 -10.19 -56.59 -2.35
C GLU A 37 -11.08 -56.71 -1.10
N THR A 38 -10.61 -56.21 0.04
CA THR A 38 -11.39 -56.22 1.29
C THR A 38 -12.68 -55.42 1.15
N ILE A 39 -12.61 -54.21 0.59
CA ILE A 39 -13.79 -53.36 0.36
C ILE A 39 -14.72 -54.02 -0.68
N GLU A 40 -14.18 -54.57 -1.77
CA GLU A 40 -14.95 -55.19 -2.85
C GLU A 40 -15.71 -56.45 -2.43
N GLN A 41 -15.12 -57.29 -1.57
CA GLN A 41 -15.82 -58.47 -1.05
C GLN A 41 -17.06 -58.06 -0.23
N HIS A 42 -16.96 -57.00 0.57
CA HIS A 42 -18.10 -56.48 1.34
C HIS A 42 -19.14 -55.80 0.44
N LEU A 43 -18.71 -55.12 -0.63
CA LEU A 43 -19.60 -54.54 -1.64
C LEU A 43 -20.39 -55.61 -2.40
N LYS A 44 -19.72 -56.64 -2.92
CA LYS A 44 -20.38 -57.71 -3.71
C LYS A 44 -21.37 -58.52 -2.90
N ASN A 45 -21.10 -58.72 -1.61
CA ASN A 45 -21.98 -59.47 -0.72
C ASN A 45 -23.10 -58.62 -0.10
N ASN A 46 -23.18 -57.33 -0.46
CA ASN A 46 -24.10 -56.34 0.12
C ASN A 46 -24.04 -56.30 1.66
N GLN A 47 -22.82 -56.44 2.20
CA GLN A 47 -22.55 -56.43 3.64
C GLN A 47 -21.97 -55.07 4.05
N GLU A 48 -22.37 -54.60 5.24
CA GLU A 48 -21.74 -53.43 5.86
C GLU A 48 -20.34 -53.80 6.34
N ILE A 49 -19.40 -52.87 6.20
CA ILE A 49 -18.05 -52.99 6.76
C ILE A 49 -18.18 -52.68 8.24
N ASP A 50 -17.91 -53.68 9.08
CA ASP A 50 -17.90 -53.49 10.52
C ASP A 50 -16.69 -52.67 10.99
N PHE A 51 -16.75 -52.22 12.23
CA PHE A 51 -15.72 -51.38 12.84
C PHE A 51 -14.32 -52.02 12.81
N GLU A 52 -14.23 -53.33 13.08
CA GLU A 52 -12.94 -54.03 13.15
C GLU A 52 -12.32 -54.19 11.76
N THR A 53 -13.15 -54.37 10.74
CA THR A 53 -12.75 -54.45 9.34
C THR A 53 -12.33 -53.07 8.81
N ALA A 54 -13.06 -52.01 9.15
CA ALA A 54 -12.68 -50.63 8.85
C ALA A 54 -11.32 -50.29 9.47
N LYS A 55 -11.10 -50.65 10.74
CA LYS A 55 -9.83 -50.46 11.43
C LYS A 55 -8.66 -51.14 10.73
N LYS A 56 -8.82 -52.40 10.29
CA LYS A 56 -7.79 -53.13 9.52
C LYS A 56 -7.48 -52.48 8.18
N ILE A 57 -8.48 -51.90 7.51
CA ILE A 57 -8.28 -51.12 6.29
C ILE A 57 -7.40 -49.90 6.59
N TYR A 58 -7.68 -49.17 7.66
CA TYR A 58 -6.91 -47.99 8.05
C TYR A 58 -5.48 -48.33 8.48
N GLU A 59 -5.25 -49.42 9.22
CA GLU A 59 -3.90 -49.88 9.60
C GLU A 59 -3.02 -50.19 8.37
N LYS A 60 -3.61 -50.75 7.30
CA LYS A 60 -2.90 -50.98 6.03
C LYS A 60 -2.56 -49.67 5.32
N ILE A 61 -3.49 -48.71 5.31
CA ILE A 61 -3.26 -47.37 4.73
C ILE A 61 -2.17 -46.63 5.53
N GLU A 62 -2.16 -46.73 6.86
CA GLU A 62 -1.13 -46.16 7.72
C GLU A 62 0.25 -46.79 7.47
N THR A 63 0.29 -48.09 7.21
CA THR A 63 1.54 -48.77 6.82
C THR A 63 2.08 -48.21 5.48
N ILE A 64 1.21 -47.95 4.51
CA ILE A 64 1.58 -47.32 3.24
C ILE A 64 2.10 -45.89 3.46
N ASP A 65 1.44 -45.10 4.32
CA ASP A 65 1.83 -43.73 4.64
C ASP A 65 3.22 -43.67 5.28
N ASN A 66 3.51 -44.60 6.19
CA ASN A 66 4.82 -44.74 6.82
C ASN A 66 5.94 -45.06 5.81
N LEU A 67 5.64 -45.83 4.76
CA LEU A 67 6.61 -46.17 3.71
C LEU A 67 6.82 -45.03 2.71
N THR A 68 5.81 -44.20 2.49
CA THR A 68 5.81 -43.17 1.43
C THR A 68 6.20 -41.77 1.91
N LYS A 69 6.28 -41.55 3.24
CA LYS A 69 6.38 -40.23 3.90
C LYS A 69 5.13 -39.38 3.60
N PRO A 70 4.62 -38.57 4.55
CA PRO A 70 3.20 -38.47 4.86
C PRO A 70 2.38 -37.65 3.84
N PHE A 71 2.14 -38.22 2.65
CA PHE A 71 1.20 -37.68 1.67
C PHE A 71 -0.07 -38.52 1.53
N LEU A 72 -0.12 -39.70 2.16
CA LEU A 72 -1.24 -40.63 2.13
C LEU A 72 -1.89 -40.78 3.50
N LEU A 73 -2.17 -39.71 4.25
CA LEU A 73 -3.24 -39.73 5.28
C LEU A 73 -3.65 -38.31 5.76
N TRP A 74 -4.94 -37.98 5.59
CA TRP A 74 -5.90 -37.88 6.70
C TRP A 74 -7.34 -37.92 6.18
N ILE A 75 -8.03 -39.06 6.34
CA ILE A 75 -9.49 -39.13 6.18
C ILE A 75 -10.07 -38.86 7.57
N SER A 76 -10.10 -37.59 7.95
CA SER A 76 -10.83 -37.11 9.11
C SER A 76 -11.87 -36.11 8.63
N PRO A 77 -13.14 -36.18 9.09
CA PRO A 77 -14.09 -35.11 8.84
C PRO A 77 -13.47 -33.82 9.41
N SER A 78 -13.21 -32.85 8.54
CA SER A 78 -12.67 -31.56 8.95
C SER A 78 -13.60 -30.92 9.99
N GLU A 79 -13.02 -30.24 10.99
CA GLU A 79 -13.68 -29.61 12.15
C GLU A 79 -14.80 -28.58 11.81
N GLY A 80 -15.11 -28.37 10.53
CA GLY A 80 -16.28 -27.64 10.06
C GLY A 80 -17.29 -28.58 9.43
N GLY A 81 -18.26 -29.08 10.22
CA GLY A 81 -19.45 -29.74 9.68
C GLY A 81 -20.07 -30.77 10.61
N PHE A 82 -19.27 -31.72 11.11
CA PHE A 82 -19.78 -32.85 11.90
C PHE A 82 -19.38 -32.86 13.39
N ALA A 83 -18.37 -32.09 13.80
CA ALA A 83 -17.93 -32.04 15.20
C ALA A 83 -18.59 -30.90 16.01
N ARG A 84 -19.89 -30.67 15.82
CA ARG A 84 -20.66 -29.80 16.73
C ARG A 84 -21.05 -30.51 18.03
N ASP A 85 -20.94 -31.83 18.07
CA ASP A 85 -21.05 -32.61 19.30
C ASP A 85 -19.69 -33.21 19.65
N LYS A 86 -19.08 -32.69 20.73
CA LYS A 86 -17.89 -33.25 21.36
C LYS A 86 -18.19 -34.62 21.98
N HIS A 87 -18.54 -35.65 21.22
CA HIS A 87 -18.63 -37.04 21.76
C HIS A 87 -18.60 -38.20 20.73
N GLU A 88 -18.50 -37.98 19.41
CA GLU A 88 -18.39 -39.11 18.46
C GLU A 88 -16.94 -39.49 18.12
N ASP A 89 -16.65 -40.79 18.22
CA ASP A 89 -15.35 -41.41 17.98
C ASP A 89 -15.00 -41.35 16.48
N THR A 90 -13.80 -40.86 16.13
CA THR A 90 -13.37 -40.59 14.74
C THR A 90 -13.52 -41.83 13.85
N GLU A 91 -13.31 -43.01 14.42
CA GLU A 91 -13.45 -44.29 13.74
C GLU A 91 -14.91 -44.64 13.36
N LYS A 92 -15.91 -44.18 14.14
CA LYS A 92 -17.32 -44.38 13.78
C LYS A 92 -17.72 -43.58 12.54
N ILE A 93 -17.19 -42.37 12.42
CA ILE A 93 -17.44 -41.50 11.25
C ILE A 93 -16.79 -42.11 10.01
N ARG A 94 -15.57 -42.63 10.15
CA ARG A 94 -14.86 -43.38 9.10
C ARG A 94 -15.62 -44.60 8.60
N THR A 95 -16.18 -45.42 9.50
CA THR A 95 -17.02 -46.57 9.12
C THR A 95 -18.31 -46.14 8.41
N LYS A 96 -18.94 -45.05 8.87
CA LYS A 96 -20.14 -44.48 8.24
C LYS A 96 -19.90 -44.03 6.80
N ILE A 97 -18.72 -43.46 6.51
CA ILE A 97 -18.33 -43.05 5.16
C ILE A 97 -18.15 -44.25 4.23
N LEU A 98 -17.44 -45.29 4.69
CA LEU A 98 -17.21 -46.50 3.89
C LEU A 98 -18.49 -47.31 3.66
N ASN A 99 -19.50 -47.19 4.53
CA ASN A 99 -20.81 -47.82 4.37
C ASN A 99 -21.82 -46.99 3.59
N ASN A 100 -21.48 -45.74 3.23
CA ASN A 100 -22.38 -44.91 2.45
C ASN A 100 -22.48 -45.40 0.99
N GLN A 101 -23.69 -45.76 0.56
CA GLN A 101 -23.91 -46.34 -0.77
C GLN A 101 -23.49 -45.42 -1.92
N ILE A 102 -23.65 -44.10 -1.78
CA ILE A 102 -23.28 -43.13 -2.83
C ILE A 102 -21.76 -43.12 -3.03
N ILE A 103 -21.00 -43.15 -1.92
CA ILE A 103 -19.52 -43.23 -1.97
C ILE A 103 -19.08 -44.57 -2.57
N ARG A 104 -19.74 -45.67 -2.19
CA ARG A 104 -19.43 -47.00 -2.73
C ARG A 104 -19.65 -47.07 -4.24
N ASP A 105 -20.77 -46.56 -4.73
CA ASP A 105 -21.07 -46.50 -6.16
C ASP A 105 -20.07 -45.61 -6.91
N PHE A 106 -19.69 -44.47 -6.31
CA PHE A 106 -18.69 -43.57 -6.86
C PHE A 106 -17.30 -44.21 -6.97
N LEU A 107 -16.83 -44.94 -5.96
CA LEU A 107 -15.53 -45.61 -6.02
C LEU A 107 -15.50 -46.74 -7.06
N ASN A 108 -16.63 -47.43 -7.27
CA ASN A 108 -16.76 -48.39 -8.38
C ASN A 108 -16.68 -47.71 -9.75
N GLU A 109 -17.31 -46.54 -9.91
CA GLU A 109 -17.22 -45.76 -11.14
C GLU A 109 -15.78 -45.28 -11.40
N VAL A 110 -15.11 -44.75 -10.39
CA VAL A 110 -13.69 -44.32 -10.46
C VAL A 110 -12.77 -45.47 -10.88
N LYS A 111 -13.01 -46.67 -10.38
CA LYS A 111 -12.27 -47.88 -10.77
C LYS A 111 -12.48 -48.22 -12.24
N SER A 112 -13.69 -48.05 -12.76
CA SER A 112 -14.04 -48.43 -14.14
C SER A 112 -13.48 -47.50 -15.22
N LEU A 113 -12.90 -46.36 -14.83
CA LEU A 113 -12.33 -45.40 -15.78
C LEU A 113 -11.09 -45.94 -16.48
N GLU A 114 -11.15 -45.99 -17.82
CA GLU A 114 -10.03 -46.43 -18.65
C GLU A 114 -9.20 -45.26 -19.20
N SER A 115 -9.77 -44.05 -19.30
CA SER A 115 -9.10 -42.90 -19.93
C SER A 115 -9.41 -41.55 -19.28
N LEU A 116 -8.52 -40.57 -19.50
CA LEU A 116 -8.69 -39.18 -19.03
C LEU A 116 -9.91 -38.47 -19.66
N GLY A 117 -10.41 -38.96 -20.81
CA GLY A 117 -11.59 -38.41 -21.48
C GLY A 117 -12.90 -38.66 -20.73
N GLU A 118 -12.91 -39.64 -19.83
CA GLU A 118 -14.09 -40.04 -19.05
C GLU A 118 -14.20 -39.30 -17.70
N LEU A 119 -13.21 -38.47 -17.36
CA LEU A 119 -13.18 -37.67 -16.14
C LEU A 119 -14.37 -36.71 -16.01
N GLN A 120 -15.06 -36.39 -17.11
CA GLN A 120 -16.27 -35.58 -17.07
C GLN A 120 -17.42 -36.30 -16.34
N ARG A 121 -17.52 -37.63 -16.44
CA ARG A 121 -18.54 -38.43 -15.73
C ARG A 121 -18.34 -38.38 -14.21
N ILE A 122 -17.08 -38.39 -13.79
CA ILE A 122 -16.69 -38.27 -12.37
C ILE A 122 -17.02 -36.90 -11.78
N LYS A 123 -16.95 -35.84 -12.59
CA LYS A 123 -17.29 -34.48 -12.15
C LYS A 123 -18.73 -34.42 -11.64
N ASP A 124 -19.67 -34.92 -12.42
CA ASP A 124 -21.11 -34.86 -12.10
C ASP A 124 -21.41 -35.66 -10.81
N ARG A 125 -20.76 -36.81 -10.61
CA ARG A 125 -20.92 -37.63 -9.40
C ARG A 125 -20.31 -36.98 -8.15
N LEU A 126 -19.20 -36.26 -8.31
CA LEU A 126 -18.61 -35.46 -7.22
C LEU A 126 -19.51 -34.28 -6.80
N GLU A 127 -20.23 -33.67 -7.76
CA GLU A 127 -21.24 -32.64 -7.48
C GLU A 127 -22.43 -33.23 -6.70
N GLU A 128 -22.89 -34.43 -7.08
CA GLU A 128 -23.96 -35.15 -6.37
C GLU A 128 -23.57 -35.51 -4.93
N ILE A 129 -22.34 -36.01 -4.72
CA ILE A 129 -21.83 -36.34 -3.37
C ILE A 129 -21.81 -35.09 -2.48
N LYS A 130 -21.36 -33.93 -3.01
CA LYS A 130 -21.37 -32.67 -2.26
C LYS A 130 -22.76 -32.18 -1.89
N GLY A 131 -23.77 -32.52 -2.68
CA GLY A 131 -25.17 -32.15 -2.42
C GLY A 131 -25.85 -32.99 -1.34
N THR A 132 -25.26 -34.11 -0.92
CA THR A 132 -25.91 -35.06 0.01
C THR A 132 -25.68 -34.64 1.47
N GLU A 133 -26.75 -34.46 2.25
CA GLU A 133 -26.66 -34.03 3.65
C GLU A 133 -25.91 -35.00 4.57
N GLU A 134 -25.99 -36.31 4.33
CA GLU A 134 -25.33 -37.34 5.15
C GLU A 134 -23.79 -37.30 5.09
N ILE A 135 -23.23 -36.67 4.05
CA ILE A 135 -21.79 -36.66 3.72
C ILE A 135 -21.25 -35.21 3.71
N LYS A 136 -22.09 -34.26 4.13
CA LYS A 136 -21.84 -32.81 4.07
C LYS A 136 -20.64 -32.40 4.95
N GLY A 137 -19.49 -32.16 4.33
CA GLY A 137 -18.24 -31.81 5.02
C GLY A 137 -17.04 -32.70 4.67
N ILE A 138 -17.20 -33.67 3.76
CA ILE A 138 -16.06 -34.40 3.17
C ILE A 138 -15.52 -33.61 1.97
N SER A 139 -14.27 -33.17 2.07
CA SER A 139 -13.61 -32.41 1.01
C SER A 139 -13.20 -33.28 -0.19
N ILE A 140 -13.02 -32.65 -1.36
CA ILE A 140 -12.50 -33.31 -2.57
C ILE A 140 -11.07 -33.85 -2.33
N SER A 141 -10.26 -33.20 -1.50
CA SER A 141 -8.94 -33.70 -1.07
C SER A 141 -9.06 -35.06 -0.42
N ASN A 142 -10.06 -35.23 0.47
CA ASN A 142 -10.32 -36.50 1.15
C ASN A 142 -10.73 -37.58 0.14
N LEU A 143 -11.58 -37.24 -0.83
CA LEU A 143 -12.02 -38.16 -1.88
C LEU A 143 -10.89 -38.52 -2.86
N SER A 144 -9.99 -37.58 -3.17
CA SER A 144 -8.87 -37.80 -4.10
C SER A 144 -7.92 -38.90 -3.64
N THR A 145 -7.72 -39.06 -2.33
CA THR A 145 -6.95 -40.17 -1.76
C THR A 145 -7.62 -41.49 -2.09
N TRP A 146 -8.93 -41.63 -1.86
CA TRP A 146 -9.67 -42.85 -2.22
C TRP A 146 -9.66 -43.10 -3.74
N MET A 147 -9.81 -42.06 -4.54
CA MET A 147 -9.72 -42.18 -6.00
C MET A 147 -8.34 -42.67 -6.45
N SER A 148 -7.27 -42.19 -5.82
CA SER A 148 -5.90 -42.65 -6.10
C SER A 148 -5.65 -44.08 -5.64
N ILE A 149 -6.32 -44.54 -4.57
CA ILE A 149 -6.29 -45.94 -4.16
C ILE A 149 -6.93 -46.79 -5.26
N PHE A 150 -8.18 -46.52 -5.62
CA PHE A 150 -8.96 -47.34 -6.56
C PHE A 150 -8.49 -47.24 -8.02
N ASN A 151 -7.94 -46.09 -8.44
CA ASN A 151 -7.39 -45.88 -9.77
C ASN A 151 -6.09 -45.03 -9.74
N PRO A 152 -4.95 -45.62 -9.32
CA PRO A 152 -3.67 -44.93 -9.17
C PRO A 152 -3.01 -44.53 -10.50
N LYS A 153 -3.53 -45.02 -11.63
CA LYS A 153 -3.04 -44.64 -12.95
C LYS A 153 -3.45 -43.22 -13.32
N ILE A 154 -4.67 -42.82 -12.92
CA ILE A 154 -5.28 -41.55 -13.29
C ILE A 154 -5.20 -40.53 -12.15
N PHE A 155 -5.45 -40.94 -10.90
CA PHE A 155 -5.57 -40.01 -9.79
C PHE A 155 -4.36 -40.04 -8.86
N MET A 156 -3.92 -38.86 -8.45
CA MET A 156 -2.91 -38.66 -7.41
C MET A 156 -3.58 -38.14 -6.13
N PRO A 157 -3.06 -38.45 -4.94
CA PRO A 157 -3.52 -37.85 -3.69
C PRO A 157 -3.16 -36.36 -3.63
N THR A 158 -4.16 -35.52 -3.34
CA THR A 158 -4.06 -34.06 -3.54
C THR A 158 -3.93 -33.23 -2.26
N TRP A 159 -3.02 -33.63 -1.37
CA TRP A 159 -2.80 -32.96 -0.09
C TRP A 159 -1.70 -31.89 -0.15
N GLU A 160 -1.73 -30.95 0.80
CA GLU A 160 -0.68 -29.91 0.94
C GLU A 160 0.72 -30.49 1.15
N ASN A 161 0.81 -31.76 1.54
CA ASN A 161 2.06 -32.48 1.75
C ASN A 161 2.58 -33.12 0.48
N THR A 162 1.70 -33.53 -0.44
CA THR A 162 2.07 -34.09 -1.74
C THR A 162 2.78 -33.02 -2.58
N VAL A 163 2.32 -31.77 -2.47
CA VAL A 163 2.93 -30.63 -3.15
C VAL A 163 3.05 -29.49 -2.15
N ASN A 164 4.25 -29.36 -1.57
CA ASN A 164 4.50 -28.40 -0.51
C ASN A 164 4.41 -26.95 -1.00
N LYS A 165 4.36 -26.02 -0.04
CA LYS A 165 4.18 -24.59 -0.29
C LYS A 165 5.22 -24.00 -1.28
N HIS A 166 6.47 -24.46 -1.23
CA HIS A 166 7.51 -23.95 -2.12
C HIS A 166 7.25 -24.35 -3.56
N LEU A 167 6.96 -25.64 -3.79
CA LEU A 167 6.60 -26.14 -5.11
C LEU A 167 5.32 -25.49 -5.64
N ARG A 168 4.29 -25.30 -4.79
CA ARG A 168 3.05 -24.61 -5.14
C ARG A 168 3.30 -23.17 -5.62
N ASN A 169 4.14 -22.43 -4.90
CA ASN A 169 4.54 -21.08 -5.27
C ASN A 169 5.28 -21.07 -6.61
N ASP A 170 6.24 -21.98 -6.80
CA ASP A 170 7.05 -22.04 -8.03
C ASP A 170 6.25 -22.46 -9.27
N LEU A 171 5.21 -23.27 -9.08
CA LEU A 171 4.21 -23.65 -10.09
C LEU A 171 3.07 -22.63 -10.25
N GLY A 172 3.09 -21.54 -9.47
CA GLY A 172 2.18 -20.41 -9.61
C GLY A 172 0.75 -20.66 -9.12
N PHE A 173 0.56 -21.42 -8.04
CA PHE A 173 -0.76 -21.55 -7.40
C PHE A 173 -0.70 -21.55 -5.86
N ASN A 174 -1.66 -20.89 -5.21
CA ASN A 174 -1.57 -20.54 -3.78
C ASN A 174 -2.14 -21.60 -2.81
N ARG A 175 -2.96 -22.56 -3.29
CA ARG A 175 -3.56 -23.66 -2.50
C ARG A 175 -3.74 -24.92 -3.36
N PHE A 176 -3.71 -26.10 -2.75
CA PHE A 176 -3.96 -27.35 -3.46
C PHE A 176 -5.47 -27.59 -3.59
N TRP A 177 -5.95 -27.90 -4.79
CA TRP A 177 -7.37 -27.89 -5.18
C TRP A 177 -8.18 -29.11 -4.68
N GLY A 178 -7.97 -29.51 -3.43
CA GLY A 178 -8.80 -30.52 -2.75
C GLY A 178 -9.80 -29.94 -1.75
N GLY A 179 -9.56 -28.74 -1.23
CA GLY A 179 -10.46 -28.09 -0.27
C GLY A 179 -11.59 -27.30 -0.93
N ASP A 180 -12.66 -27.99 -1.30
CA ASP A 180 -14.06 -27.52 -1.33
C ASP A 180 -14.66 -26.57 -2.38
N SER A 181 -13.98 -25.94 -3.35
CA SER A 181 -14.69 -24.97 -4.21
C SER A 181 -14.65 -25.15 -5.74
N ASP A 182 -13.85 -26.06 -6.32
CA ASP A 182 -13.80 -26.13 -7.79
C ASP A 182 -13.41 -27.53 -8.31
N ILE A 183 -14.42 -28.37 -8.57
CA ILE A 183 -14.23 -29.71 -9.14
C ILE A 183 -13.60 -29.62 -10.53
N GLU A 184 -13.90 -28.58 -11.32
CA GLU A 184 -13.32 -28.41 -12.66
C GLU A 184 -11.81 -28.23 -12.59
N LYS A 185 -11.32 -27.42 -11.66
CA LYS A 185 -9.88 -27.22 -11.48
C LYS A 185 -9.16 -28.43 -10.91
N PHE A 186 -9.82 -29.23 -10.07
CA PHE A 186 -9.28 -30.53 -9.65
C PHE A 186 -9.11 -31.49 -10.83
N ILE A 187 -10.10 -31.54 -11.73
CA ILE A 187 -10.03 -32.36 -12.95
C ILE A 187 -8.97 -31.82 -13.91
N GLU A 188 -8.86 -30.50 -14.10
CA GLU A 188 -7.83 -29.88 -14.94
C GLU A 188 -6.42 -30.12 -14.40
N PHE A 189 -6.25 -30.03 -13.07
CA PHE A 189 -4.99 -30.35 -12.40
C PHE A 189 -4.62 -31.82 -12.61
N THR A 190 -5.56 -32.74 -12.39
CA THR A 190 -5.34 -34.18 -12.59
C THR A 190 -4.93 -34.50 -14.02
N LYS A 191 -5.65 -33.93 -15.02
CA LYS A 191 -5.29 -34.07 -16.44
C LYS A 191 -3.89 -33.56 -16.72
N THR A 192 -3.58 -32.36 -16.24
CA THR A 192 -2.29 -31.72 -16.52
C THR A 192 -1.11 -32.49 -15.93
N VAL A 193 -1.20 -32.92 -14.65
CA VAL A 193 -0.09 -33.65 -14.04
C VAL A 193 0.05 -35.04 -14.66
N ARG A 194 -1.05 -35.69 -15.04
CA ARG A 194 -1.01 -36.99 -15.74
C ARG A 194 -0.38 -36.87 -17.13
N GLU A 195 -0.75 -35.87 -17.93
CA GLU A 195 -0.15 -35.59 -19.24
C GLU A 195 1.36 -35.39 -19.12
N ILE A 196 1.80 -34.56 -18.17
CA ILE A 196 3.24 -34.33 -17.94
C ILE A 196 3.94 -35.58 -17.40
N ALA A 197 3.29 -36.34 -16.50
CA ALA A 197 3.84 -37.58 -16.00
C ALA A 197 4.04 -38.62 -17.12
N ASP A 198 3.11 -38.69 -18.09
CA ASP A 198 3.25 -39.53 -19.30
C ASP A 198 4.45 -39.09 -20.15
N GLU A 199 4.62 -37.78 -20.36
CA GLU A 199 5.78 -37.24 -21.09
C GLU A 199 7.11 -37.52 -20.39
N VAL A 200 7.14 -37.50 -19.05
CA VAL A 200 8.33 -37.80 -18.23
C VAL A 200 8.55 -39.31 -18.08
N GLY A 201 7.61 -40.16 -18.50
CA GLY A 201 7.68 -41.63 -18.42
C GLY A 201 7.42 -42.21 -17.02
N ILE A 202 6.63 -41.51 -16.21
CA ILE A 202 6.16 -41.98 -14.89
C ILE A 202 4.87 -42.77 -15.08
N ASN A 203 4.77 -44.02 -14.61
CA ASN A 203 3.63 -44.89 -14.95
C ASN A 203 2.48 -44.84 -13.94
N SER A 204 2.71 -44.28 -12.75
CA SER A 204 1.72 -44.20 -11.66
C SER A 204 1.63 -42.78 -11.12
N MET A 205 0.43 -42.31 -10.82
CA MET A 205 0.26 -41.00 -10.20
C MET A 205 0.67 -41.01 -8.72
N LEU A 206 0.76 -42.18 -8.10
CA LEU A 206 1.39 -42.33 -6.78
C LEU A 206 2.91 -42.11 -6.85
N GLU A 207 3.55 -42.52 -7.94
CA GLU A 207 4.97 -42.26 -8.19
C GLU A 207 5.23 -40.75 -8.39
N ALA A 208 4.38 -40.08 -9.18
CA ALA A 208 4.46 -38.63 -9.34
C ALA A 208 4.24 -37.89 -8.01
N ALA A 209 3.26 -38.32 -7.21
CA ALA A 209 3.00 -37.77 -5.88
C ALA A 209 4.20 -37.93 -4.93
N PHE A 210 4.86 -39.09 -4.96
CA PHE A 210 6.06 -39.34 -4.16
C PHE A 210 7.18 -38.38 -4.54
N TYR A 211 7.50 -38.21 -5.82
CA TYR A 211 8.57 -37.30 -6.23
C TYR A 211 8.27 -35.85 -5.85
N LEU A 212 7.07 -35.34 -6.15
CA LEU A 212 6.70 -33.96 -5.84
C LEU A 212 6.75 -33.64 -4.34
N SER A 213 6.52 -34.63 -3.48
CA SER A 213 6.60 -34.46 -2.03
C SER A 213 8.01 -34.12 -1.53
N LYS A 214 9.07 -34.41 -2.32
CA LYS A 214 10.48 -34.29 -1.91
C LYS A 214 11.14 -32.94 -2.28
N TYR A 215 10.40 -31.98 -2.81
CA TYR A 215 10.94 -30.70 -3.30
C TYR A 215 11.32 -29.70 -2.17
N GLU A 216 12.53 -29.11 -2.13
CA GLU A 216 12.97 -28.10 -1.12
C GLU A 216 13.84 -26.96 -1.74
N ARG A 217 13.82 -25.74 -1.16
CA ARG A 217 14.64 -24.55 -1.56
C ARG A 217 15.47 -24.05 -0.36
N SER A 218 16.82 -24.03 -0.38
CA SER A 218 17.69 -23.76 0.79
C SER A 218 18.49 -22.43 0.72
N ASN A 219 18.95 -21.89 1.89
CA ASN A 219 20.06 -20.90 1.98
C ASN A 219 20.73 -20.62 3.38
N VAL A 220 20.68 -21.52 4.37
CA VAL A 220 21.69 -21.60 5.48
C VAL A 220 21.84 -23.08 5.84
N GLU A 221 23.06 -23.62 5.92
CA GLU A 221 23.25 -25.09 5.90
C GLU A 221 24.29 -25.67 6.89
N SER A 222 24.98 -24.89 7.73
CA SER A 222 26.00 -25.44 8.66
C SER A 222 26.23 -24.66 9.98
N PHE A 223 26.86 -25.33 10.97
CA PHE A 223 27.32 -24.74 12.24
C PHE A 223 28.27 -23.55 12.04
N SER A 224 29.14 -23.60 11.02
CA SER A 224 30.08 -22.53 10.68
C SER A 224 29.36 -21.26 10.25
N ASP A 225 28.24 -21.41 9.53
CA ASP A 225 27.46 -20.27 9.02
C ASP A 225 26.74 -19.56 10.16
N LEU A 226 26.21 -20.30 11.14
CA LEU A 226 25.59 -19.72 12.32
C LEU A 226 26.60 -18.98 13.20
N LEU A 227 27.79 -19.56 13.42
CA LEU A 227 28.86 -18.91 14.19
C LEU A 227 29.27 -17.58 13.55
N LYS A 228 29.38 -17.55 12.22
CA LYS A 228 29.69 -16.34 11.46
C LYS A 228 28.61 -15.29 11.64
N LEU A 229 27.34 -15.66 11.48
CA LEU A 229 26.19 -14.77 11.66
C LEU A 229 26.15 -14.17 13.08
N LEU A 230 26.33 -14.99 14.13
CA LEU A 230 26.29 -14.49 15.49
C LEU A 230 27.45 -13.53 15.81
N LYS A 231 28.64 -13.73 15.23
CA LYS A 231 29.76 -12.77 15.36
C LYS A 231 29.44 -11.44 14.70
N GLU A 232 28.90 -11.45 13.48
CA GLU A 232 28.50 -10.23 12.76
C GLU A 232 27.41 -9.45 13.49
N LEU A 233 26.38 -10.15 13.99
CA LEU A 233 25.30 -9.51 14.74
C LEU A 233 25.77 -8.93 16.06
N LYS A 234 26.66 -9.64 16.76
CA LYS A 234 27.31 -9.12 17.95
C LYS A 234 28.06 -7.84 17.59
N ASP A 235 29.00 -7.86 16.64
CA ASP A 235 29.79 -6.68 16.26
C ASP A 235 28.90 -5.45 15.96
N TYR A 236 27.71 -5.68 15.38
CA TYR A 236 26.78 -4.61 15.03
C TYR A 236 25.94 -4.09 16.22
N TYR A 237 25.37 -5.00 17.03
CA TYR A 237 24.40 -4.64 18.07
C TYR A 237 24.96 -4.69 19.49
N HIS A 238 26.24 -5.04 19.66
CA HIS A 238 26.86 -5.19 20.99
C HIS A 238 26.75 -3.94 21.83
N LYS A 239 26.91 -2.76 21.21
CA LYS A 239 26.82 -1.48 21.91
C LYS A 239 25.42 -1.26 22.48
N GLU A 240 24.37 -1.52 21.69
CA GLU A 240 22.98 -1.42 22.14
C GLU A 240 22.68 -2.40 23.27
N TRP A 241 23.19 -3.63 23.20
CA TRP A 241 23.03 -4.60 24.29
C TRP A 241 23.76 -4.13 25.55
N LYS A 242 25.01 -3.66 25.46
CA LYS A 242 25.80 -3.21 26.62
C LYS A 242 25.17 -2.04 27.37
N GLU A 243 24.41 -1.17 26.69
CA GLU A 243 23.69 -0.07 27.32
C GLU A 243 22.53 -0.55 28.22
N VAL A 244 21.92 -1.68 27.87
CA VAL A 244 20.74 -2.22 28.58
C VAL A 244 20.99 -3.50 29.36
N GLU A 245 22.13 -4.16 29.13
CA GLU A 245 22.50 -5.44 29.74
C GLU A 245 22.48 -5.36 31.26
N LYS A 246 23.19 -4.38 31.84
CA LYS A 246 23.27 -4.22 33.29
C LYS A 246 21.90 -3.94 33.92
N PRO A 247 21.12 -2.93 33.50
CA PRO A 247 19.80 -2.69 34.09
C PRO A 247 18.80 -3.82 33.84
N PHE A 248 18.90 -4.52 32.70
CA PHE A 248 18.08 -5.72 32.43
C PHE A 248 18.44 -6.86 33.39
N MET A 249 19.73 -7.25 33.45
CA MET A 249 20.19 -8.37 34.27
C MET A 249 20.04 -8.10 35.77
N ASP A 250 20.19 -6.85 36.23
CA ASP A 250 19.93 -6.47 37.62
C ASP A 250 18.47 -6.72 38.02
N LYS A 251 17.51 -6.48 37.12
CA LYS A 251 16.08 -6.77 37.35
C LYS A 251 15.77 -8.25 37.27
N ILE A 252 16.37 -8.98 36.33
CA ILE A 252 16.27 -10.44 36.27
C ILE A 252 16.77 -11.08 37.57
N GLU A 253 17.90 -10.62 38.11
CA GLU A 253 18.47 -11.16 39.35
C GLU A 253 17.62 -10.80 40.59
N GLN A 254 17.03 -9.60 40.63
CA GLN A 254 16.05 -9.23 41.68
C GLN A 254 14.82 -10.13 41.67
N ILE A 255 14.23 -10.38 40.49
CA ILE A 255 13.11 -11.30 40.32
C ILE A 255 13.49 -12.71 40.77
N ARG A 256 14.65 -13.19 40.31
CA ARG A 256 15.17 -14.53 40.64
C ARG A 256 15.39 -14.70 42.15
N LYS A 257 16.01 -13.72 42.80
CA LYS A 257 16.28 -13.74 44.25
C LYS A 257 14.98 -13.80 45.06
N LEU A 258 14.00 -12.96 44.72
CA LEU A 258 12.69 -12.94 45.39
C LEU A 258 11.97 -14.29 45.29
N ILE A 259 12.06 -14.95 44.13
CA ILE A 259 11.48 -16.28 43.92
C ILE A 259 12.21 -17.35 44.74
N LEU A 260 13.55 -17.37 44.72
CA LEU A 260 14.34 -18.40 45.39
C LEU A 260 14.25 -18.31 46.91
N GLU A 261 14.34 -17.11 47.49
CA GLU A 261 14.29 -16.91 48.95
C GLU A 261 12.98 -17.45 49.54
N LYS A 262 11.84 -17.21 48.88
CA LYS A 262 10.53 -17.73 49.33
C LYS A 262 10.38 -19.23 49.15
N ILE A 263 10.87 -19.77 48.03
CA ILE A 263 10.79 -21.21 47.73
C ILE A 263 11.69 -22.02 48.69
N GLU A 264 12.85 -21.49 49.07
CA GLU A 264 13.76 -22.10 50.04
C GLU A 264 13.27 -21.96 51.48
N GLY A 265 12.66 -20.82 51.83
CA GLY A 265 12.01 -20.59 53.11
C GLY A 265 10.72 -21.40 53.33
N GLY A 266 10.17 -22.03 52.28
CA GLY A 266 8.94 -22.82 52.35
C GLY A 266 7.66 -21.97 52.49
N GLU A 267 7.77 -20.68 52.17
CA GLU A 267 6.67 -19.71 52.27
C GLU A 267 5.76 -19.76 51.04
N ARG A 268 4.51 -19.35 51.20
CA ARG A 268 3.59 -19.16 50.07
C ARG A 268 3.74 -17.77 49.49
N PHE A 269 3.68 -17.69 48.16
CA PHE A 269 3.62 -16.43 47.44
C PHE A 269 2.25 -15.76 47.64
N SER A 270 2.27 -14.53 48.12
CA SER A 270 1.12 -13.65 48.25
C SER A 270 0.89 -12.84 46.99
N GLU A 271 -0.22 -12.10 46.94
CA GLU A 271 -0.50 -11.17 45.84
C GLU A 271 0.50 -10.00 45.81
N GLU A 272 0.95 -9.53 46.98
CA GLU A 272 2.00 -8.49 47.08
C GLU A 272 3.32 -8.97 46.45
N ASP A 273 3.69 -10.23 46.69
CA ASP A 273 4.91 -10.83 46.10
C ASP A 273 4.83 -10.89 44.57
N VAL A 274 3.67 -11.26 44.03
CA VAL A 274 3.44 -11.30 42.58
C VAL A 274 3.40 -9.91 41.97
N ASN A 275 2.82 -8.93 42.67
CA ASN A 275 2.85 -7.54 42.23
C ASN A 275 4.28 -6.99 42.16
N GLU A 276 5.13 -7.34 43.12
CA GLU A 276 6.55 -6.93 43.09
C GLU A 276 7.31 -7.60 41.93
N ILE A 277 7.05 -8.89 41.66
CA ILE A 277 7.62 -9.58 40.48
C ILE A 277 7.18 -8.90 39.17
N LEU A 278 5.90 -8.58 39.03
CA LEU A 278 5.36 -7.93 37.83
C LEU A 278 5.90 -6.50 37.66
N LYS A 279 6.05 -5.78 38.77
CA LYS A 279 6.67 -4.46 38.81
C LYS A 279 8.11 -4.52 38.32
N LEU A 280 8.94 -5.41 38.88
CA LEU A 280 10.32 -5.60 38.45
C LEU A 280 10.43 -6.02 36.97
N ARG A 281 9.49 -6.84 36.48
CA ARG A 281 9.40 -7.20 35.06
C ARG A 281 9.05 -6.01 34.17
N ASN A 282 8.21 -5.09 34.64
CA ASN A 282 7.80 -3.91 33.87
C ASN A 282 8.89 -2.81 33.87
N GLU A 283 9.76 -2.81 34.88
CA GLU A 283 10.91 -1.91 35.03
C GLU A 283 12.13 -2.31 34.17
N VAL A 284 12.07 -3.42 33.42
CA VAL A 284 13.14 -3.77 32.46
C VAL A 284 13.16 -2.77 31.28
N PRO A 285 14.34 -2.54 30.66
CA PRO A 285 14.46 -1.66 29.51
C PRO A 285 13.47 -2.00 28.37
N GLU A 286 12.90 -0.97 27.74
CA GLU A 286 11.82 -1.11 26.75
C GLU A 286 12.21 -2.01 25.57
N ASN A 287 13.44 -1.84 25.09
CA ASN A 287 14.02 -2.63 24.01
C ASN A 287 14.28 -4.11 24.40
N CYS A 288 14.15 -4.48 25.67
CA CYS A 288 14.28 -5.85 26.17
C CYS A 288 12.96 -6.45 26.64
N LYS A 289 11.85 -5.69 26.68
CA LYS A 289 10.54 -6.20 27.15
C LYS A 289 10.03 -7.39 26.34
N PHE A 290 10.40 -7.49 25.06
CA PHE A 290 10.04 -8.63 24.22
C PHE A 290 10.68 -9.96 24.70
N LEU A 291 11.85 -9.90 25.34
CA LEU A 291 12.54 -11.09 25.90
C LEU A 291 11.76 -11.69 27.06
N LEU A 292 10.93 -10.90 27.74
CA LEU A 292 10.05 -11.30 28.83
C LEU A 292 8.57 -11.28 28.42
N ARG A 293 8.28 -11.34 27.12
CA ARG A 293 6.91 -11.24 26.59
C ARG A 293 5.99 -12.36 27.05
N TYR A 294 6.55 -13.56 27.26
CA TYR A 294 5.81 -14.73 27.76
C TYR A 294 6.15 -15.08 29.21
N PHE A 295 6.91 -14.24 29.91
CA PHE A 295 7.10 -14.38 31.35
C PHE A 295 5.73 -14.42 32.06
N VAL A 296 4.79 -13.71 31.49
CA VAL A 296 3.36 -13.84 31.71
C VAL A 296 2.74 -13.96 30.33
N SER A 297 1.91 -14.98 30.04
CA SER A 297 1.54 -15.33 28.65
C SER A 297 0.92 -14.15 27.86
N ALA A 298 0.96 -14.23 26.51
CA ALA A 298 0.40 -13.20 25.63
C ALA A 298 -1.12 -13.06 25.84
N GLY A 299 -1.51 -11.95 26.47
CA GLY A 299 -2.86 -11.70 26.96
C GLY A 299 -2.92 -11.99 28.45
N VAL A 300 -2.78 -10.94 29.27
CA VAL A 300 -2.65 -10.97 30.74
C VAL A 300 -3.48 -12.09 31.41
N PRO A 301 -2.87 -13.15 31.97
CA PRO A 301 -3.56 -14.05 32.86
C PRO A 301 -3.85 -13.33 34.20
N PRO A 302 -4.96 -13.66 34.88
CA PRO A 302 -5.27 -13.11 36.20
C PRO A 302 -4.07 -13.30 37.14
N LYS A 303 -3.75 -12.32 38.01
CA LYS A 303 -2.66 -12.42 39.02
C LYS A 303 -2.75 -13.73 39.81
N GLU A 304 -3.98 -14.22 39.98
CA GLU A 304 -4.35 -15.47 40.61
C GLU A 304 -3.73 -16.72 39.94
N VAL A 305 -3.50 -16.71 38.62
CA VAL A 305 -2.86 -17.81 37.90
C VAL A 305 -1.37 -17.85 38.16
N LEU A 306 -0.70 -16.68 38.24
CA LEU A 306 0.70 -16.58 38.62
C LEU A 306 0.90 -17.02 40.08
N ILE A 307 0.03 -16.57 40.99
CA ILE A 307 0.05 -17.01 42.40
C ILE A 307 -0.13 -18.53 42.48
N ARG A 308 -1.04 -19.12 41.69
CA ARG A 308 -1.24 -20.58 41.63
C ARG A 308 -0.03 -21.32 41.08
N LEU A 309 0.62 -20.81 40.04
CA LEU A 309 1.84 -21.39 39.47
C LEU A 309 2.99 -21.35 40.47
N LEU A 310 3.29 -20.18 41.05
CA LEU A 310 4.40 -19.99 41.98
C LEU A 310 4.22 -20.79 43.29
N ASN A 311 2.96 -21.05 43.69
CA ASN A 311 2.63 -21.90 44.83
C ASN A 311 2.45 -23.40 44.47
N ASN A 312 2.58 -23.78 43.20
CA ASN A 312 2.50 -25.18 42.79
C ASN A 312 3.78 -25.93 43.20
N LYS A 313 3.64 -27.01 43.97
CA LYS A 313 4.78 -27.77 44.50
C LYS A 313 5.70 -28.34 43.42
N ASN A 314 5.15 -28.77 42.28
CA ASN A 314 5.94 -29.32 41.18
C ASN A 314 6.71 -28.22 40.45
N PHE A 315 6.11 -27.03 40.29
CA PHE A 315 6.84 -25.86 39.79
C PHE A 315 7.95 -25.43 40.76
N GLN A 316 7.69 -25.36 42.07
CA GLN A 316 8.70 -25.02 43.08
C GLN A 316 9.85 -26.03 43.12
N ASN A 317 9.57 -27.32 42.98
CA ASN A 317 10.59 -28.35 42.89
C ASN A 317 11.43 -28.23 41.60
N LEU A 318 10.79 -27.92 40.46
CA LEU A 318 11.48 -27.60 39.21
C LEU A 318 12.44 -26.42 39.40
N VAL A 319 12.00 -25.32 40.03
CA VAL A 319 12.85 -24.17 40.35
C VAL A 319 14.06 -24.57 41.21
N LYS A 320 13.88 -25.42 42.22
CA LYS A 320 14.97 -25.95 43.07
C LYS A 320 15.95 -26.84 42.27
N SER A 321 15.47 -27.69 41.37
CA SER A 321 16.33 -28.53 40.54
C SER A 321 17.13 -27.71 39.52
N ILE A 322 16.57 -26.60 39.00
CA ILE A 322 17.26 -25.65 38.12
C ILE A 322 18.35 -24.89 38.86
N SER A 323 18.08 -24.42 40.09
CA SER A 323 19.09 -23.72 40.90
C SER A 323 20.25 -24.64 41.30
N GLN A 324 19.98 -25.94 41.49
CA GLN A 324 20.98 -26.98 41.77
C GLN A 324 21.66 -27.59 40.53
N ARG A 325 21.34 -27.12 39.31
CA ARG A 325 21.91 -27.56 38.02
C ARG A 325 21.78 -29.07 37.76
N LYS A 326 20.67 -29.69 38.16
CA LYS A 326 20.40 -31.13 37.95
C LYS A 326 19.57 -31.37 36.70
N GLU A 327 20.21 -31.41 35.53
CA GLU A 327 19.55 -31.48 34.22
C GLU A 327 18.60 -32.68 34.05
N ASP A 328 18.93 -33.84 34.61
CA ASP A 328 18.08 -35.05 34.55
C ASP A 328 16.77 -34.91 35.33
N GLU A 329 16.75 -34.12 36.41
CA GLU A 329 15.53 -33.84 37.18
C GLU A 329 14.65 -32.80 36.47
N ILE A 330 15.25 -31.82 35.80
CA ILE A 330 14.57 -30.80 35.00
C ILE A 330 13.75 -31.45 33.88
N ARG A 331 14.32 -32.46 33.21
CA ARG A 331 13.65 -33.26 32.18
C ARG A 331 12.42 -34.02 32.70
N LYS A 332 12.47 -34.54 33.93
CA LYS A 332 11.36 -35.26 34.57
C LYS A 332 10.22 -34.33 35.00
N PHE A 333 10.55 -33.19 35.60
CA PHE A 333 9.56 -32.23 36.10
C PHE A 333 8.75 -31.57 34.98
N TYR A 334 9.39 -31.31 33.84
CA TYR A 334 8.75 -30.77 32.64
C TYR A 334 7.54 -31.60 32.20
N LYS A 335 7.66 -32.94 32.24
CA LYS A 335 6.60 -33.88 31.85
C LYS A 335 5.41 -33.85 32.82
N LEU A 336 5.66 -33.60 34.10
CA LEU A 336 4.66 -33.54 35.19
C LEU A 336 3.90 -32.21 35.25
N THR A 337 4.57 -31.07 35.04
CA THR A 337 3.95 -29.73 35.13
C THR A 337 2.87 -29.48 34.06
N LYS A 338 2.91 -30.21 32.94
CA LYS A 338 1.93 -30.07 31.84
C LYS A 338 0.57 -30.68 32.16
N GLU A 339 0.53 -31.74 32.98
CA GLU A 339 -0.71 -32.43 33.35
C GLU A 339 -1.47 -31.66 34.46
N GLU A 340 -0.76 -30.99 35.36
CA GLU A 340 -1.38 -30.31 36.52
C GLU A 340 -1.59 -28.79 36.34
N VAL A 341 -0.82 -28.13 35.45
CA VAL A 341 -0.92 -26.69 35.23
C VAL A 341 -1.35 -26.41 33.79
N MET A 342 -2.63 -26.69 33.53
CA MET A 342 -3.32 -26.64 32.22
C MET A 342 -3.27 -25.28 31.48
N TYR A 343 -2.68 -24.25 32.08
CA TYR A 343 -2.80 -22.84 31.65
C TYR A 343 -1.45 -22.16 31.32
N VAL A 344 -0.32 -22.85 31.40
CA VAL A 344 1.01 -22.27 31.09
C VAL A 344 1.54 -22.86 29.78
N GLY A 345 1.63 -22.03 28.73
CA GLY A 345 2.16 -22.45 27.43
C GLY A 345 3.67 -22.70 27.44
N ASN A 346 4.16 -23.50 26.48
CA ASN A 346 5.57 -23.92 26.40
C ASN A 346 6.54 -22.72 26.27
N SER A 347 6.17 -21.71 25.46
CA SER A 347 6.92 -20.44 25.31
C SER A 347 6.97 -19.60 26.58
N SER A 348 6.00 -19.77 27.50
CA SER A 348 6.05 -19.16 28.83
C SER A 348 7.05 -19.88 29.71
N LEU A 349 7.04 -21.22 29.70
CA LEU A 349 7.96 -22.02 30.49
C LEU A 349 9.43 -21.80 30.09
N SER A 350 9.75 -21.70 28.79
CA SER A 350 11.12 -21.37 28.32
C SER A 350 11.60 -20.02 28.85
N THR A 351 10.72 -19.03 28.91
CA THR A 351 11.01 -17.69 29.47
C THR A 351 11.25 -17.78 30.98
N TRP A 352 10.46 -18.57 31.71
CA TRP A 352 10.70 -18.83 33.15
C TRP A 352 12.03 -19.53 33.40
N LEU A 353 12.39 -20.53 32.59
CA LEU A 353 13.68 -21.21 32.68
C LEU A 353 14.85 -20.24 32.42
N ALA A 354 14.72 -19.36 31.43
CA ALA A 354 15.73 -18.35 31.13
C ALA A 354 15.92 -17.34 32.28
N VAL A 355 14.84 -16.90 32.94
CA VAL A 355 14.93 -16.02 34.13
C VAL A 355 15.61 -16.72 35.31
N LEU A 356 15.34 -18.01 35.51
CA LEU A 356 15.92 -18.79 36.62
C LEU A 356 17.38 -19.19 36.37
N ASN A 357 17.76 -19.42 35.11
CA ASN A 357 19.13 -19.73 34.71
C ASN A 357 19.45 -19.21 33.27
N PRO A 358 19.91 -17.96 33.16
CA PRO A 358 20.12 -17.27 31.87
C PRO A 358 21.29 -17.83 31.04
N GLU A 359 22.14 -18.66 31.64
CA GLU A 359 23.30 -19.25 30.96
C GLU A 359 22.93 -20.46 30.09
N TYR A 360 21.77 -21.09 30.32
CA TYR A 360 21.44 -22.38 29.71
C TYR A 360 20.14 -22.36 28.90
N TYR A 361 19.25 -21.39 29.15
CA TYR A 361 17.92 -21.35 28.54
C TYR A 361 17.68 -20.02 27.85
N MET A 362 17.01 -20.09 26.69
CA MET A 362 16.72 -18.94 25.84
C MET A 362 15.21 -18.67 25.77
N PRO A 363 14.76 -17.40 25.82
CA PRO A 363 13.36 -17.07 25.56
C PRO A 363 13.02 -17.30 24.07
N THR A 364 11.88 -17.93 23.77
CA THR A 364 11.56 -18.48 22.43
C THR A 364 10.54 -17.69 21.60
N TRP A 365 10.35 -16.38 21.84
CA TRP A 365 9.38 -15.61 21.07
C TRP A 365 9.72 -15.58 19.56
N GLY A 366 8.73 -15.87 18.70
CA GLY A 366 8.81 -15.75 17.22
C GLY A 366 8.88 -17.06 16.43
N TRP A 367 9.19 -18.19 17.08
CA TRP A 367 9.58 -19.41 16.35
C TRP A 367 8.41 -20.31 15.91
N GLU A 368 7.19 -20.03 16.37
CA GLU A 368 6.03 -20.88 16.13
C GLU A 368 5.20 -20.48 14.89
N HIS A 369 5.34 -19.25 14.36
CA HIS A 369 4.43 -18.80 13.29
C HIS A 369 5.04 -18.07 12.10
N GLN A 370 6.33 -17.72 12.11
CA GLN A 370 6.94 -17.02 10.97
C GLN A 370 8.37 -17.55 10.74
N SER A 371 8.58 -18.21 9.59
CA SER A 371 9.88 -18.68 9.06
C SER A 371 10.73 -19.61 9.93
N GLY A 372 10.68 -20.92 9.67
CA GLY A 372 11.55 -21.92 10.29
C GLY A 372 13.00 -21.92 9.77
N THR A 373 13.81 -20.92 10.10
CA THR A 373 15.12 -20.74 9.42
C THR A 373 16.38 -20.63 10.27
N LEU A 374 16.33 -20.65 11.61
CA LEU A 374 17.59 -20.69 12.40
C LEU A 374 17.79 -21.95 13.26
N PRO A 375 16.77 -22.47 13.97
CA PRO A 375 16.96 -23.63 14.84
C PRO A 375 16.88 -24.95 14.05
N LEU A 376 16.02 -24.99 13.03
CA LEU A 376 15.86 -26.15 12.13
C LEU A 376 17.10 -26.39 11.24
N VAL A 377 17.89 -25.35 11.00
CA VAL A 377 19.12 -25.44 10.18
C VAL A 377 20.24 -26.20 10.90
N LEU A 378 20.28 -26.13 12.23
CA LEU A 378 21.32 -26.77 13.03
C LEU A 378 21.13 -28.28 13.21
N TYR A 379 19.94 -28.82 12.95
CA TYR A 379 19.65 -30.25 12.98
C TYR A 379 19.22 -30.71 11.59
N LYS A 380 20.20 -30.97 10.71
CA LYS A 380 19.98 -31.51 9.36
C LYS A 380 19.21 -32.85 9.34
N ASP A 381 19.18 -33.57 10.47
CA ASP A 381 18.62 -34.93 10.57
C ASP A 381 17.23 -35.03 11.24
N VAL A 382 16.50 -33.92 11.43
CA VAL A 382 15.11 -33.99 11.92
C VAL A 382 14.16 -33.32 10.94
N LYS A 383 14.08 -33.90 9.74
CA LYS A 383 13.12 -33.54 8.68
C LYS A 383 11.66 -33.94 8.97
N GLU A 384 11.36 -34.56 10.11
CA GLU A 384 10.10 -35.30 10.28
C GLU A 384 9.11 -34.75 11.34
N LEU A 385 9.34 -33.60 11.97
CA LEU A 385 8.38 -33.05 12.95
C LEU A 385 8.01 -31.59 12.68
N ARG A 386 6.84 -31.40 12.07
CA ARG A 386 6.22 -30.12 11.72
C ARG A 386 5.62 -29.45 12.96
N SER A 387 6.43 -28.73 13.73
CA SER A 387 6.11 -27.60 14.64
C SER A 387 7.01 -27.64 15.87
N PHE A 388 7.61 -26.50 16.21
CA PHE A 388 8.45 -26.34 17.40
C PHE A 388 7.66 -26.73 18.68
N GLU A 389 6.34 -26.48 18.69
CA GLU A 389 5.40 -26.85 19.75
C GLU A 389 5.25 -28.38 19.93
N LYS A 390 5.39 -29.18 18.86
CA LYS A 390 5.41 -30.66 18.92
C LYS A 390 6.74 -31.20 19.47
N TRP A 391 7.88 -30.58 19.18
CA TRP A 391 9.16 -30.93 19.83
C TRP A 391 9.04 -30.82 21.36
N TRP A 392 8.45 -29.73 21.84
CA TRP A 392 8.20 -29.51 23.28
C TRP A 392 7.27 -30.56 23.89
N THR A 393 6.45 -31.23 23.09
CA THR A 393 5.41 -32.15 23.57
C THR A 393 5.78 -33.62 23.43
N GLN A 394 6.52 -33.98 22.38
CA GLN A 394 6.77 -35.36 21.98
C GLN A 394 8.24 -35.78 22.20
N GLU A 395 9.20 -34.86 22.09
CA GLU A 395 10.64 -35.15 22.15
C GLU A 395 11.44 -34.05 22.89
N PRO A 396 11.17 -33.82 24.19
CA PRO A 396 11.79 -32.73 24.96
C PRO A 396 13.33 -32.81 25.00
N GLU A 397 13.90 -34.03 24.90
CA GLU A 397 15.34 -34.31 24.85
C GLU A 397 16.05 -33.47 23.75
N LYS A 398 15.48 -33.40 22.55
CA LYS A 398 16.10 -32.72 21.39
C LYS A 398 16.17 -31.20 21.56
N ILE A 399 15.28 -30.63 22.36
CA ILE A 399 15.29 -29.18 22.66
C ILE A 399 16.45 -28.83 23.60
N PHE A 400 16.72 -29.68 24.60
CA PHE A 400 17.86 -29.48 25.48
C PHE A 400 19.19 -29.65 24.71
N GLU A 401 19.24 -30.55 23.73
CA GLU A 401 20.38 -30.64 22.82
C GLU A 401 20.55 -29.38 21.96
N LEU A 402 19.45 -28.84 21.41
CA LEU A 402 19.46 -27.58 20.66
C LEU A 402 19.95 -26.41 21.51
N PHE A 403 19.48 -26.26 22.76
CA PHE A 403 19.98 -25.22 23.66
C PHE A 403 21.46 -25.40 23.99
N SER A 404 21.90 -26.64 24.19
CA SER A 404 23.31 -26.96 24.42
C SER A 404 24.19 -26.58 23.23
N LEU A 405 23.70 -26.83 22.00
CA LEU A 405 24.38 -26.46 20.77
C LEU A 405 24.44 -24.93 20.59
N LEU A 406 23.31 -24.24 20.76
CA LEU A 406 23.24 -22.78 20.66
C LEU A 406 24.12 -22.09 21.71
N LYS A 407 24.18 -22.64 22.93
CA LYS A 407 25.11 -22.19 23.97
C LYS A 407 26.56 -22.35 23.53
N LYS A 408 26.92 -23.51 22.96
CA LYS A 408 28.27 -23.76 22.44
C LYS A 408 28.65 -22.74 21.37
N VAL A 409 27.79 -22.51 20.37
CA VAL A 409 28.04 -21.52 19.30
C VAL A 409 28.12 -20.10 19.86
N SER A 410 27.22 -19.73 20.77
CA SER A 410 27.20 -18.41 21.41
C SER A 410 28.50 -18.14 22.18
N ASN A 411 28.99 -19.13 22.92
CA ASN A 411 30.27 -19.05 23.63
C ASN A 411 31.45 -18.88 22.66
N GLU A 412 31.45 -19.61 21.53
CA GLU A 412 32.48 -19.46 20.48
C GLU A 412 32.40 -18.11 19.73
N ALA A 413 31.23 -17.46 19.72
CA ALA A 413 31.05 -16.07 19.29
C ALA A 413 31.41 -15.04 20.39
N GLY A 414 31.79 -15.50 21.58
CA GLY A 414 32.12 -14.68 22.74
C GLY A 414 30.92 -13.97 23.36
N ILE A 415 29.72 -14.52 23.21
CA ILE A 415 28.46 -14.04 23.81
C ILE A 415 28.28 -14.75 25.16
N ASN A 416 27.95 -14.00 26.22
CA ASN A 416 28.11 -14.50 27.59
C ASN A 416 26.82 -15.08 28.20
N ASN A 417 25.65 -14.76 27.65
CA ASN A 417 24.37 -15.28 28.15
C ASN A 417 23.35 -15.45 27.01
N MET A 418 22.34 -16.29 27.23
CA MET A 418 21.38 -16.65 26.18
C MET A 418 20.35 -15.54 25.91
N PHE A 419 20.16 -14.58 26.84
CA PHE A 419 19.36 -13.38 26.57
C PHE A 419 20.04 -12.45 25.56
N GLU A 420 21.37 -12.31 25.62
CA GLU A 420 22.18 -11.58 24.64
C GLU A 420 22.07 -12.23 23.25
N THR A 421 22.18 -13.56 23.17
CA THR A 421 21.97 -14.31 21.92
C THR A 421 20.56 -14.07 21.37
N ALA A 422 19.53 -14.18 22.21
CA ALA A 422 18.14 -13.93 21.80
C ALA A 422 17.91 -12.48 21.32
N PHE A 423 18.57 -11.51 21.95
CA PHE A 423 18.50 -10.10 21.58
C PHE A 423 19.05 -9.85 20.17
N TYR A 424 20.23 -10.39 19.86
CA TYR A 424 20.83 -10.23 18.52
C TYR A 424 20.02 -10.92 17.42
N LEU A 425 19.53 -12.13 17.68
CA LEU A 425 18.73 -12.86 16.70
C LEU A 425 17.39 -12.15 16.41
N ASN A 426 16.73 -11.60 17.43
CA ASN A 426 15.51 -10.82 17.22
C ASN A 426 15.76 -9.51 16.45
N LYS A 427 16.89 -8.84 16.70
CA LYS A 427 17.32 -7.65 15.94
C LYS A 427 17.60 -7.98 14.48
N TYR A 428 18.16 -9.15 14.19
CA TYR A 428 18.34 -9.63 12.81
C TYR A 428 17.01 -9.83 12.08
N GLU A 429 16.05 -10.53 12.70
CA GLU A 429 14.72 -10.73 12.09
C GLU A 429 13.97 -9.42 11.90
N SER A 430 13.97 -8.53 12.90
CA SER A 430 13.30 -7.23 12.78
C SER A 430 13.97 -6.29 11.77
N ARG A 431 15.28 -6.40 11.54
CA ARG A 431 15.99 -5.63 10.49
C ARG A 431 15.63 -6.12 9.09
N ASN A 432 15.54 -7.43 8.89
CA ASN A 432 15.06 -8.02 7.63
C ASN A 432 13.57 -7.74 7.38
N ILE A 433 12.80 -7.37 8.40
CA ILE A 433 11.41 -6.93 8.28
C ILE A 433 11.31 -5.41 8.04
N LYS A 434 12.32 -4.62 8.42
CA LYS A 434 12.30 -3.14 8.32
C LYS A 434 12.55 -2.57 6.93
N GLU A 435 12.82 -3.38 5.92
CA GLU A 435 12.97 -2.90 4.52
C GLU A 435 11.71 -3.00 3.65
N LYS A 436 10.51 -3.31 4.20
CA LYS A 436 9.29 -3.30 3.38
C LYS A 436 8.08 -2.66 4.08
N ASN A 437 7.50 -1.70 3.35
CA ASN A 437 6.22 -0.97 3.48
C ASN A 437 5.07 -1.69 4.25
N TYR A 438 4.12 -0.91 4.79
CA TYR A 438 2.95 -1.39 5.55
C TYR A 438 1.69 -1.59 4.65
N TRP A 439 0.77 -2.53 4.97
CA TRP A 439 -0.28 -3.10 4.09
C TRP A 439 -1.71 -3.05 4.66
N ILE A 440 -2.73 -2.66 3.87
CA ILE A 440 -4.18 -2.70 4.24
C ILE A 440 -5.08 -3.06 3.01
N GLU A 441 -6.13 -3.89 3.19
CA GLU A 441 -7.01 -4.52 2.16
C GLU A 441 -8.43 -3.90 2.08
N ILE A 442 -8.99 -3.73 0.86
CA ILE A 442 -10.39 -3.29 0.58
C ILE A 442 -11.03 -4.09 -0.59
N GLY A 443 -12.32 -4.46 -0.54
CA GLY A 443 -13.03 -5.32 -1.52
C GLY A 443 -14.14 -4.67 -2.41
N GLY A 444 -14.19 -4.92 -3.74
CA GLY A 444 -15.33 -4.70 -4.69
C GLY A 444 -14.96 -4.34 -6.16
N PRO A 445 -15.69 -4.78 -7.23
CA PRO A 445 -15.29 -4.75 -8.66
C PRO A 445 -15.05 -3.36 -9.28
N PRO A 446 -13.92 -3.13 -10.02
CA PRO A 446 -13.78 -2.03 -10.93
C PRO A 446 -14.27 -2.45 -12.33
N SER A 447 -15.30 -1.79 -12.84
CA SER A 447 -15.41 -1.55 -14.29
C SER A 447 -14.52 -0.34 -14.66
N LYS A 448 -14.43 0.03 -15.93
CA LYS A 448 -13.39 0.94 -16.46
C LYS A 448 -13.56 2.46 -16.17
N GLU A 449 -14.47 2.87 -15.28
CA GLU A 449 -14.87 4.29 -15.09
C GLU A 449 -14.91 4.81 -13.62
N TYR A 450 -14.25 4.18 -12.63
CA TYR A 450 -14.67 4.37 -11.22
C TYR A 450 -13.59 4.93 -10.28
N ILE A 451 -13.72 6.21 -9.94
CA ILE A 451 -13.13 6.88 -8.76
C ILE A 451 -14.19 6.84 -7.63
N GLY A 452 -13.86 6.49 -6.37
CA GLY A 452 -14.86 6.53 -5.27
C GLY A 452 -14.42 6.12 -3.86
N LYS A 453 -15.22 6.51 -2.84
CA LYS A 453 -15.04 6.27 -1.39
C LYS A 453 -15.66 4.93 -0.91
N TYR A 454 -15.03 4.26 0.05
CA TYR A 454 -15.42 2.91 0.53
C TYR A 454 -15.80 2.90 2.02
N LEU A 455 -16.84 2.11 2.40
CA LEU A 455 -17.38 2.00 3.77
C LEU A 455 -17.11 0.60 4.38
N TRP A 456 -16.69 0.51 5.66
CA TRP A 456 -16.24 -0.73 6.32
C TRP A 456 -16.63 -0.87 7.80
N ALA A 457 -16.76 -2.12 8.31
CA ALA A 457 -16.94 -2.44 9.73
C ALA A 457 -16.05 -3.61 10.24
N PRO A 458 -15.37 -3.50 11.40
CA PRO A 458 -14.49 -4.55 11.92
C PRO A 458 -15.19 -5.72 12.63
N LYS A 459 -14.72 -6.95 12.39
CA LYS A 459 -14.79 -8.10 13.33
C LYS A 459 -13.37 -8.52 13.75
N ALA A 460 -13.10 -8.60 15.05
CA ALA A 460 -11.89 -9.10 15.73
C ALA A 460 -10.70 -8.14 16.01
N PRO A 461 -9.97 -8.33 17.14
CA PRO A 461 -9.14 -7.30 17.80
C PRO A 461 -7.62 -7.37 17.51
N GLN A 462 -7.16 -8.18 16.55
CA GLN A 462 -5.72 -8.54 16.45
C GLN A 462 -4.98 -8.06 15.19
N TRP A 463 -5.55 -7.14 14.40
CA TRP A 463 -4.87 -6.59 13.22
C TRP A 463 -5.22 -5.11 13.04
N ARG A 464 -4.21 -4.28 12.70
CA ARG A 464 -4.30 -2.81 12.60
C ARG A 464 -5.48 -2.43 11.71
N LEU A 465 -6.46 -1.81 12.36
CA LEU A 465 -7.74 -1.38 11.84
C LEU A 465 -7.54 -0.18 10.89
N LEU A 466 -8.47 0.02 9.95
CA LEU A 466 -8.50 1.17 9.03
C LEU A 466 -8.38 2.53 9.75
N GLU A 467 -8.71 2.61 11.05
CA GLU A 467 -8.46 3.75 11.96
C GLU A 467 -7.01 4.30 11.94
N ASN A 468 -6.04 3.46 11.53
CA ASN A 468 -4.61 3.79 11.52
C ASN A 468 -4.06 4.11 10.13
N VAL A 469 -4.85 3.98 9.05
CA VAL A 469 -4.44 4.37 7.68
C VAL A 469 -4.07 5.84 7.66
N GLN A 470 -2.84 6.17 7.26
CA GLN A 470 -2.37 7.54 7.07
C GLN A 470 -2.41 7.94 5.59
N LYS A 471 -2.23 9.24 5.32
CA LYS A 471 -2.03 9.74 3.97
C LYS A 471 -0.82 9.03 3.32
N ASP A 472 -0.96 8.66 2.05
CA ASP A 472 0.04 7.97 1.21
C ASP A 472 0.31 6.50 1.53
N ASP A 473 -0.40 5.92 2.51
CA ASP A 473 -0.39 4.48 2.73
C ASP A 473 -0.91 3.77 1.48
N ILE A 474 -0.21 2.72 1.05
CA ILE A 474 -0.60 1.99 -0.15
C ILE A 474 -1.77 1.08 0.18
N ILE A 475 -2.92 1.41 -0.40
CA ILE A 475 -4.16 0.69 -0.24
C ILE A 475 -4.40 -0.21 -1.42
N TYR A 476 -4.74 -1.42 -1.09
CA TYR A 476 -4.66 -2.51 -2.01
C TYR A 476 -6.08 -3.00 -2.30
N HIS A 477 -6.51 -2.83 -3.55
CA HIS A 477 -7.87 -3.10 -3.99
C HIS A 477 -8.03 -4.54 -4.44
N TYR A 478 -9.04 -5.17 -3.86
CA TYR A 478 -9.46 -6.52 -4.15
C TYR A 478 -10.89 -6.54 -4.66
N VAL A 479 -11.31 -7.54 -5.43
CA VAL A 479 -12.69 -7.70 -5.91
C VAL A 479 -13.15 -9.09 -5.62
N THR A 480 -14.19 -9.22 -4.81
CA THR A 480 -14.90 -10.48 -4.65
C THR A 480 -16.19 -10.38 -5.48
N SER A 481 -16.48 -11.38 -6.31
CA SER A 481 -17.68 -11.42 -7.14
C SER A 481 -18.88 -12.05 -6.41
N LYS A 482 -18.70 -12.52 -5.17
CA LYS A 482 -19.69 -13.25 -4.36
C LYS A 482 -19.45 -12.97 -2.87
N GLY A 483 -20.53 -13.00 -2.08
CA GLY A 483 -20.60 -12.47 -0.70
C GLY A 483 -19.95 -13.33 0.41
N PRO A 484 -20.44 -13.20 1.66
CA PRO A 484 -19.87 -13.58 2.96
C PRO A 484 -18.81 -14.66 3.17
N GLU A 485 -18.91 -15.78 2.46
CA GLU A 485 -18.21 -17.01 2.86
C GLU A 485 -17.06 -17.37 1.92
N GLU A 486 -16.89 -16.67 0.80
CA GLU A 486 -15.84 -16.97 -0.17
C GLU A 486 -14.80 -15.85 -0.19
N PHE A 487 -13.67 -16.10 0.49
CA PHE A 487 -12.39 -15.42 0.26
C PHE A 487 -11.95 -15.62 -1.21
N GLY A 488 -12.50 -14.79 -2.09
CA GLY A 488 -12.26 -14.85 -3.53
C GLY A 488 -12.06 -13.47 -4.10
N GLY A 489 -11.30 -12.64 -3.39
CA GLY A 489 -10.79 -11.42 -3.97
C GLY A 489 -9.87 -11.73 -5.16
N LYS A 490 -9.95 -10.99 -6.26
CA LYS A 490 -8.80 -10.72 -7.17
C LYS A 490 -8.21 -9.36 -6.86
N PHE A 491 -6.88 -9.26 -6.81
CA PHE A 491 -6.16 -8.01 -6.61
C PHE A 491 -6.24 -7.26 -7.92
N VAL A 492 -6.81 -6.07 -7.92
CA VAL A 492 -7.12 -5.40 -9.18
C VAL A 492 -6.31 -4.12 -9.30
N GLY A 493 -5.80 -3.59 -8.20
CA GLY A 493 -4.81 -2.51 -8.23
C GLY A 493 -4.32 -2.15 -6.83
N LYS A 494 -3.31 -1.29 -6.76
CA LYS A 494 -3.04 -0.47 -5.59
C LYS A 494 -3.50 0.94 -5.87
N SER A 495 -4.10 1.58 -4.90
CA SER A 495 -4.16 3.02 -4.76
C SER A 495 -3.27 3.43 -3.61
N LYS A 496 -3.13 4.72 -3.42
CA LYS A 496 -2.70 5.26 -2.13
C LYS A 496 -3.91 5.87 -1.43
N ALA A 497 -3.91 5.85 -0.11
CA ALA A 497 -4.83 6.64 0.69
C ALA A 497 -4.58 8.12 0.42
N LYS A 498 -5.61 8.84 -0.05
CA LYS A 498 -5.54 10.30 -0.22
C LYS A 498 -5.48 11.01 1.13
N GLU A 499 -6.21 10.48 2.10
CA GLU A 499 -6.34 11.05 3.45
C GLU A 499 -6.47 9.94 4.50
N LYS A 500 -6.34 10.31 5.78
CA LYS A 500 -6.60 9.41 6.92
C LYS A 500 -8.05 8.93 6.92
N ALA A 501 -8.28 7.65 7.26
CA ALA A 501 -9.63 7.09 7.38
C ALA A 501 -10.49 7.82 8.44
N LYS A 502 -11.78 8.07 8.14
CA LYS A 502 -12.74 8.73 9.04
C LYS A 502 -13.73 7.74 9.63
N GLU A 503 -14.00 7.81 10.93
CA GLU A 503 -15.00 6.99 11.62
C GLU A 503 -16.42 7.58 11.43
N ILE A 504 -17.42 6.71 11.28
CA ILE A 504 -18.84 7.05 11.11
C ILE A 504 -19.67 6.18 12.07
N ASP A 505 -20.56 6.84 12.82
CA ASP A 505 -21.49 6.18 13.74
C ASP A 505 -22.59 5.39 13.02
N LYS A 506 -22.99 4.25 13.60
CA LYS A 506 -23.99 3.33 13.03
C LYS A 506 -25.38 3.97 12.91
N ASP A 507 -25.82 4.71 13.91
CA ASP A 507 -27.16 5.28 13.95
C ASP A 507 -27.28 6.45 12.96
N GLU A 508 -26.21 7.24 12.81
CA GLU A 508 -26.10 8.30 11.79
C GLU A 508 -26.17 7.71 10.36
N LEU A 509 -25.47 6.59 10.10
CA LEU A 509 -25.48 5.89 8.82
C LEU A 509 -26.88 5.33 8.46
N VAL A 510 -27.58 4.74 9.43
CA VAL A 510 -28.94 4.22 9.26
C VAL A 510 -29.93 5.35 8.93
N ARG A 511 -29.81 6.51 9.59
CA ARG A 511 -30.67 7.68 9.33
C ARG A 511 -30.50 8.20 7.89
N ILE A 512 -29.27 8.32 7.41
CA ILE A 512 -28.93 8.82 6.06
C ILE A 512 -29.49 7.90 4.97
N MET A 513 -29.38 6.58 5.15
CA MET A 513 -29.86 5.62 4.16
C MET A 513 -31.39 5.56 4.08
N ARG A 514 -32.09 5.72 5.21
CA ARG A 514 -33.57 5.77 5.26
C ARG A 514 -34.17 7.01 4.62
N GLU A 515 -33.46 8.14 4.60
CA GLU A 515 -33.88 9.33 3.85
C GLU A 515 -33.74 9.17 2.33
N ILE A 516 -32.99 8.17 1.86
CA ILE A 516 -32.71 7.93 0.44
C ILE A 516 -33.64 6.86 -0.13
N ASP A 517 -33.86 5.75 0.58
CA ASP A 517 -34.85 4.72 0.21
C ASP A 517 -35.27 3.90 1.45
N GLU A 518 -36.58 3.75 1.65
CA GLU A 518 -37.17 3.05 2.80
C GLU A 518 -36.95 1.51 2.74
N ASN A 519 -36.58 0.93 1.60
CA ASN A 519 -36.42 -0.52 1.42
C ASN A 519 -35.07 -1.10 1.88
N TRP A 520 -34.17 -0.30 2.44
CA TRP A 520 -32.84 -0.76 2.88
C TRP A 520 -32.82 -1.58 4.18
N ASP A 521 -33.95 -1.74 4.86
CA ASP A 521 -34.04 -2.52 6.11
C ASP A 521 -33.60 -3.99 5.96
N ASN A 522 -33.76 -4.60 4.78
CA ASN A 522 -33.28 -5.96 4.47
C ASN A 522 -31.74 -6.05 4.36
N PHE A 523 -31.06 -4.95 4.05
CA PHE A 523 -29.61 -4.90 3.91
C PHE A 523 -28.90 -4.92 5.28
N PHE A 524 -29.55 -4.36 6.30
CA PHE A 524 -29.00 -4.28 7.66
C PHE A 524 -29.02 -5.62 8.41
N GLU A 525 -29.78 -6.63 8.00
CA GLU A 525 -29.85 -7.92 8.72
C GLU A 525 -28.49 -8.63 8.84
N GLY A 526 -27.63 -8.54 7.82
CA GLY A 526 -26.28 -9.10 7.87
C GLY A 526 -25.30 -8.28 8.71
N TRP A 527 -25.64 -7.02 9.03
CA TRP A 527 -24.76 -6.00 9.58
C TRP A 527 -25.22 -5.53 10.99
N ARG A 528 -26.32 -6.09 11.52
CA ARG A 528 -26.89 -5.78 12.85
C ARG A 528 -25.90 -5.89 14.01
N ASN A 529 -24.87 -6.74 13.88
CA ASN A 529 -23.92 -7.07 14.94
C ASN A 529 -22.62 -6.23 14.95
N TYR A 530 -22.58 -5.10 14.24
CA TYR A 530 -21.41 -4.20 14.21
C TYR A 530 -21.81 -2.81 14.71
N ASP A 531 -20.93 -2.16 15.48
CA ASP A 531 -21.26 -0.92 16.21
C ASP A 531 -20.56 0.34 15.65
N THR A 532 -19.56 0.20 14.77
CA THR A 532 -18.74 1.32 14.26
C THR A 532 -18.34 1.12 12.80
N PHE A 533 -18.38 2.18 11.98
CA PHE A 533 -18.06 2.15 10.54
C PHE A 533 -16.95 3.13 10.17
N TYR A 534 -16.25 2.93 9.04
CA TYR A 534 -15.14 3.81 8.59
C TYR A 534 -15.21 4.10 7.09
N LEU A 535 -14.84 5.34 6.69
CA LEU A 535 -14.81 5.86 5.32
C LEU A 535 -13.38 6.24 4.88
N VAL A 536 -12.98 5.81 3.66
CA VAL A 536 -11.63 6.06 3.11
C VAL A 536 -11.68 6.54 1.65
N GLU A 537 -10.83 7.52 1.32
CA GLU A 537 -10.67 8.11 -0.02
C GLU A 537 -9.31 7.74 -0.65
N LEU A 538 -9.30 7.42 -1.95
CA LEU A 538 -8.19 6.74 -2.64
C LEU A 538 -7.76 7.49 -3.92
N TYR A 539 -6.46 7.54 -4.25
CA TYR A 539 -5.95 8.15 -5.50
C TYR A 539 -6.32 7.33 -6.76
N ASP A 540 -6.27 7.98 -7.93
CA ASP A 540 -6.75 7.44 -9.22
C ASP A 540 -6.01 6.17 -9.66
N TYR A 541 -6.81 5.19 -10.07
CA TYR A 541 -6.48 3.79 -10.30
C TYR A 541 -5.47 3.54 -11.45
N ASN A 542 -5.23 4.52 -12.34
CA ASN A 542 -4.37 4.30 -13.51
C ASN A 542 -2.87 4.56 -13.35
N GLU A 543 -2.35 4.96 -12.18
CA GLU A 543 -0.87 4.98 -12.01
C GLU A 543 -0.27 3.56 -11.97
N PHE A 544 -1.09 2.52 -11.79
CA PHE A 544 -0.63 1.13 -11.80
C PHE A 544 -1.64 0.18 -12.48
N LYS A 545 -1.64 0.19 -13.81
CA LYS A 545 -2.09 -0.95 -14.65
C LYS A 545 -1.09 -2.13 -14.64
N GLN A 546 -0.21 -2.20 -13.66
CA GLN A 546 0.66 -3.36 -13.49
C GLN A 546 0.25 -4.15 -12.24
N PRO A 547 0.10 -5.48 -12.37
CA PRO A 547 -0.12 -6.35 -11.24
C PRO A 547 1.10 -6.24 -10.32
N ILE A 548 0.89 -5.74 -9.11
CA ILE A 548 1.91 -5.83 -8.07
C ILE A 548 1.93 -7.28 -7.62
N SER A 549 3.10 -7.90 -7.70
CA SER A 549 3.23 -9.24 -7.20
C SER A 549 3.06 -9.24 -5.68
N LYS A 550 2.55 -10.36 -5.15
CA LYS A 550 2.46 -10.64 -3.71
C LYS A 550 3.77 -10.39 -2.94
N GLU A 551 4.92 -10.32 -3.63
CA GLU A 551 6.26 -10.22 -3.04
C GLU A 551 6.70 -8.79 -2.69
N GLU A 552 6.08 -7.76 -3.28
CA GLU A 552 6.23 -6.40 -2.78
C GLU A 552 5.45 -6.21 -1.47
N VAL A 553 4.33 -6.95 -1.29
CA VAL A 553 3.21 -6.69 -0.35
C VAL A 553 3.29 -7.36 1.02
N GLY A 554 4.36 -8.09 1.36
CA GLY A 554 4.70 -8.51 2.74
C GLY A 554 3.66 -9.21 3.67
N PHE A 555 2.37 -9.34 3.33
CA PHE A 555 1.29 -9.87 4.18
C PHE A 555 0.09 -10.39 3.37
N ASN A 556 -0.62 -11.36 3.96
CA ASN A 556 -1.96 -11.80 3.53
C ASN A 556 -3.01 -11.10 4.43
N PRO A 557 -4.05 -10.46 3.87
CA PRO A 557 -5.04 -9.75 4.66
C PRO A 557 -6.28 -10.61 5.02
N PRO A 558 -7.04 -10.28 6.11
CA PRO A 558 -8.19 -11.06 6.59
C PRO A 558 -9.57 -10.57 6.09
N GLN A 559 -10.52 -11.52 5.98
CA GLN A 559 -11.92 -11.37 5.54
C GLN A 559 -12.65 -10.24 6.26
N LYS A 560 -13.03 -9.18 5.56
CA LYS A 560 -14.08 -8.25 6.00
C LYS A 560 -14.91 -7.72 4.82
N TYR A 561 -16.15 -7.40 5.12
CA TYR A 561 -17.15 -6.90 4.18
C TYR A 561 -16.89 -5.44 3.83
N PHE A 562 -16.88 -5.15 2.54
CA PHE A 562 -16.88 -3.80 2.00
C PHE A 562 -18.09 -3.68 1.08
N VAL A 563 -18.94 -2.68 1.33
CA VAL A 563 -20.04 -2.35 0.43
C VAL A 563 -19.78 -0.96 -0.11
N ARG A 564 -19.74 -0.84 -1.44
CA ARG A 564 -19.73 0.45 -2.10
C ARG A 564 -21.04 1.16 -1.77
N ALA A 565 -20.96 2.30 -1.11
CA ALA A 565 -22.11 3.17 -0.96
C ALA A 565 -22.53 3.69 -2.35
N PRO A 566 -23.84 3.64 -2.71
CA PRO A 566 -24.36 4.29 -3.93
C PRO A 566 -23.89 5.74 -4.04
N SER A 567 -23.69 6.26 -5.25
CA SER A 567 -23.18 7.62 -5.47
C SER A 567 -24.02 8.69 -4.75
N GLU A 568 -25.33 8.48 -4.59
CA GLU A 568 -26.22 9.35 -3.80
C GLU A 568 -25.95 9.28 -2.29
N ILE A 569 -25.65 8.08 -1.77
CA ILE A 569 -25.21 7.87 -0.38
C ILE A 569 -23.81 8.43 -0.20
N VAL A 570 -22.88 8.25 -1.14
CA VAL A 570 -21.53 8.83 -1.08
C VAL A 570 -21.58 10.34 -1.18
N ASN A 571 -22.42 10.93 -2.04
CA ASN A 571 -22.58 12.38 -2.18
C ASN A 571 -23.30 12.98 -0.97
N LYS A 572 -24.23 12.26 -0.33
CA LYS A 572 -24.94 12.72 0.87
C LYS A 572 -24.14 12.48 2.15
N ILE A 573 -23.43 11.34 2.24
CA ILE A 573 -22.35 11.13 3.20
C ILE A 573 -21.26 12.15 2.94
N GLU A 574 -20.91 12.57 1.74
CA GLU A 574 -19.96 13.66 1.47
C GLU A 574 -20.58 15.01 1.80
N GLN A 575 -21.86 15.28 1.58
CA GLN A 575 -22.50 16.49 2.11
C GLN A 575 -22.61 16.49 3.64
N LEU A 576 -22.48 15.32 4.28
CA LEU A 576 -22.52 15.07 5.74
C LEU A 576 -21.10 14.80 6.36
N THR A 577 -20.10 14.45 5.55
CA THR A 577 -18.68 14.10 5.86
C THR A 577 -17.67 15.00 5.14
N SER A 578 -18.10 15.90 4.28
CA SER A 578 -17.48 17.23 4.11
C SER A 578 -17.92 18.17 5.24
N THR A 579 -18.94 17.76 6.00
CA THR A 579 -19.32 18.24 7.34
C THR A 579 -18.77 17.36 8.48
N GLN A 580 -18.14 16.20 8.18
CA GLN A 580 -17.46 15.27 9.12
C GLN A 580 -16.07 14.71 8.66
N LYS A 581 -15.37 15.36 7.71
CA LYS A 581 -14.05 15.90 8.05
C LYS A 581 -14.52 16.74 9.23
N LYS A 582 -14.16 16.39 10.48
CA LYS A 582 -14.21 17.43 11.50
C LYS A 582 -13.30 18.46 10.87
N SER A 583 -13.91 19.38 10.13
CA SER A 583 -13.24 20.12 9.08
C SER A 583 -12.17 20.80 9.89
N GLU A 584 -10.89 20.47 9.63
CA GLU A 584 -9.85 21.05 10.49
C GLU A 584 -9.97 22.58 10.40
N ILE A 585 -10.54 23.04 9.28
CA ILE A 585 -11.10 24.35 9.06
C ILE A 585 -12.51 24.44 9.67
N ASP A 586 -12.73 25.35 10.60
CA ASP A 586 -14.09 25.62 11.09
C ASP A 586 -15.09 25.88 9.92
N GLU A 587 -16.27 25.25 9.98
CA GLU A 587 -17.36 25.36 8.99
C GLU A 587 -17.69 26.82 8.62
N LYS A 588 -17.65 27.73 9.59
CA LYS A 588 -17.90 29.16 9.39
C LYS A 588 -16.81 29.78 8.53
N THR A 589 -15.54 29.45 8.80
CA THR A 589 -14.39 29.90 8.02
C THR A 589 -14.43 29.33 6.60
N LYS A 590 -14.72 28.04 6.45
CA LYS A 590 -14.87 27.40 5.14
C LYS A 590 -15.96 28.09 4.31
N LYS A 591 -17.15 28.26 4.87
CA LYS A 591 -18.27 28.96 4.20
C LYS A 591 -17.91 30.39 3.81
N LYS A 592 -17.12 31.09 4.63
CA LYS A 592 -16.62 32.44 4.33
C LYS A 592 -15.66 32.42 3.13
N ILE A 593 -14.76 31.45 3.06
CA ILE A 593 -13.85 31.25 1.92
C ILE A 593 -14.66 30.94 0.66
N GLU A 594 -15.57 29.95 0.72
CA GLU A 594 -16.41 29.53 -0.41
C GLU A 594 -17.23 30.69 -0.96
N THR A 595 -17.89 31.45 -0.08
CA THR A 595 -18.67 32.63 -0.47
C THR A 595 -17.82 33.59 -1.29
N ILE A 596 -16.61 33.90 -0.81
CA ILE A 596 -15.74 34.86 -1.50
C ILE A 596 -15.21 34.28 -2.82
N LEU A 597 -14.81 33.01 -2.84
CA LEU A 597 -14.31 32.36 -4.05
C LEU A 597 -15.40 32.15 -5.11
N THR A 598 -16.67 31.99 -4.73
CA THR A 598 -17.79 31.94 -5.69
C THR A 598 -17.90 33.25 -6.47
N TYR A 599 -17.80 34.40 -5.80
CA TYR A 599 -17.96 35.71 -6.45
C TYR A 599 -16.69 36.29 -7.05
N LYS A 600 -15.53 36.02 -6.45
CA LYS A 600 -14.27 36.62 -6.88
C LYS A 600 -13.31 35.64 -7.53
N LYS A 601 -13.38 34.33 -7.26
CA LYS A 601 -12.38 33.32 -7.66
C LYS A 601 -10.97 33.52 -7.09
N GLN A 602 -10.71 34.62 -6.37
CA GLN A 602 -9.46 34.88 -5.66
C GLN A 602 -9.62 35.45 -4.25
N LEU A 603 -8.74 35.04 -3.34
CA LEU A 603 -8.78 35.34 -1.92
C LEU A 603 -7.37 35.55 -1.35
N ILE A 604 -7.24 36.41 -0.34
CA ILE A 604 -6.04 36.56 0.50
C ILE A 604 -6.41 36.29 1.96
N LEU A 605 -5.69 35.36 2.59
CA LEU A 605 -5.72 35.10 4.02
C LEU A 605 -4.60 35.91 4.69
N TYR A 606 -4.94 36.77 5.65
CA TYR A 606 -3.97 37.67 6.25
C TYR A 606 -4.08 37.75 7.77
N GLY A 607 -2.99 38.09 8.45
CA GLY A 607 -2.96 38.21 9.91
C GLY A 607 -1.57 37.98 10.52
N PRO A 608 -1.46 38.01 11.86
CA PRO A 608 -0.21 37.85 12.59
C PRO A 608 0.50 36.50 12.31
N PRO A 609 1.80 36.35 12.60
CA PRO A 609 2.50 35.10 12.39
C PRO A 609 1.96 33.99 13.30
N GLY A 610 1.97 32.76 12.77
CA GLY A 610 1.49 31.58 13.49
C GLY A 610 -0.03 31.43 13.59
N THR A 611 -0.84 32.23 12.88
CA THR A 611 -2.31 32.10 12.87
C THR A 611 -2.84 31.05 11.88
N GLY A 612 -1.97 30.20 11.34
CA GLY A 612 -2.37 29.08 10.49
C GLY A 612 -2.79 29.46 9.06
N LYS A 613 -2.46 30.66 8.55
CA LYS A 613 -2.90 31.15 7.22
C LYS A 613 -2.50 30.22 6.06
N THR A 614 -1.21 29.88 5.98
CA THR A 614 -0.66 28.96 4.95
C THR A 614 -1.25 27.57 5.08
N TRP A 615 -1.44 27.12 6.31
CA TRP A 615 -2.11 25.87 6.60
C TRP A 615 -3.59 25.92 6.14
N LEU A 616 -4.32 27.01 6.39
CA LEU A 616 -5.71 27.18 5.98
C LEU A 616 -5.86 27.23 4.46
N ALA A 617 -5.00 27.99 3.76
CA ALA A 617 -4.99 28.04 2.29
C ALA A 617 -4.73 26.68 1.67
N ARG A 618 -3.71 25.96 2.17
CA ARG A 618 -3.35 24.61 1.73
C ARG A 618 -4.49 23.63 1.95
N ASN A 619 -5.00 23.55 3.17
CA ASN A 619 -6.04 22.57 3.50
C ASN A 619 -7.36 22.88 2.80
N TYR A 620 -7.71 24.16 2.60
CA TYR A 620 -8.90 24.50 1.83
C TYR A 620 -8.76 24.06 0.36
N ALA A 621 -7.60 24.33 -0.26
CA ALA A 621 -7.35 23.90 -1.64
C ALA A 621 -7.36 22.37 -1.78
N ILE A 622 -6.79 21.65 -0.81
CA ILE A 622 -6.80 20.17 -0.77
C ILE A 622 -8.21 19.63 -0.50
N GLU A 623 -9.00 20.30 0.33
CA GLU A 623 -10.35 19.87 0.69
C GLU A 623 -11.38 20.12 -0.43
N VAL A 624 -11.24 21.21 -1.19
CA VAL A 624 -12.19 21.61 -2.23
C VAL A 624 -11.72 21.25 -3.65
N GLY A 625 -10.40 21.20 -3.87
CA GLY A 625 -9.78 20.83 -5.13
C GLY A 625 -9.39 19.36 -5.20
N GLN A 626 -9.04 18.90 -6.40
CA GLN A 626 -8.37 17.60 -6.55
C GLN A 626 -6.88 17.83 -6.71
N GLU A 627 -6.06 17.05 -6.01
CA GLU A 627 -4.59 17.20 -6.09
C GLU A 627 -4.06 16.96 -7.51
N LYS A 628 -4.70 16.08 -8.27
CA LYS A 628 -4.34 15.75 -9.64
C LYS A 628 -5.57 15.51 -10.50
N TYR A 629 -5.52 16.00 -11.72
CA TYR A 629 -6.49 15.76 -12.77
C TYR A 629 -5.88 14.86 -13.84
N ARG A 630 -6.60 13.79 -14.19
CA ARG A 630 -6.24 12.93 -15.31
C ARG A 630 -7.20 13.19 -16.45
N PHE A 631 -6.68 13.59 -17.60
CA PHE A 631 -7.48 13.75 -18.80
C PHE A 631 -6.88 12.98 -19.98
N ARG A 632 -7.75 12.58 -20.90
CA ARG A 632 -7.37 11.80 -22.08
C ARG A 632 -6.80 12.73 -23.15
N ARG A 633 -5.59 12.43 -23.60
CA ARG A 633 -5.01 12.99 -24.83
C ARG A 633 -5.00 11.91 -25.90
N LYS A 634 -5.45 12.28 -27.10
CA LYS A 634 -5.22 11.46 -28.30
C LYS A 634 -3.91 11.87 -28.91
N THR A 635 -3.00 10.93 -29.11
CA THR A 635 -1.76 11.16 -29.86
C THR A 635 -1.44 10.01 -30.80
N LEU A 636 -0.58 10.28 -31.76
CA LEU A 636 -0.03 9.28 -32.67
C LEU A 636 1.38 8.90 -32.20
N LEU A 637 1.49 8.33 -30.99
CA LEU A 637 2.79 7.98 -30.42
C LEU A 637 3.63 7.14 -31.41
N GLY A 638 4.79 7.67 -31.78
CA GLY A 638 5.80 6.98 -32.59
C GLY A 638 5.66 7.05 -34.11
N VAL A 639 4.74 7.85 -34.67
CA VAL A 639 4.60 8.03 -36.13
C VAL A 639 4.55 9.52 -36.48
N GLU A 640 5.58 10.01 -37.16
CA GLU A 640 5.59 11.36 -37.73
C GLU A 640 5.07 11.36 -39.19
N PHE A 641 4.62 12.52 -39.65
CA PHE A 641 4.16 12.71 -41.02
C PHE A 641 5.19 13.46 -41.85
N PHE A 642 5.41 12.96 -43.07
CA PHE A 642 6.30 13.57 -44.05
C PHE A 642 5.58 13.72 -45.40
N PHE A 643 6.10 14.62 -46.22
CA PHE A 643 5.59 14.95 -47.54
C PHE A 643 6.69 14.76 -48.58
N TRP A 644 6.57 13.74 -49.43
CA TRP A 644 7.53 13.41 -50.48
C TRP A 644 7.07 13.96 -51.84
N VAL A 645 7.92 14.74 -52.49
CA VAL A 645 7.67 15.38 -53.78
C VAL A 645 8.41 14.63 -54.89
N ILE A 646 7.65 13.99 -55.77
CA ILE A 646 8.14 13.31 -56.96
C ILE A 646 8.03 14.24 -58.18
N ASN A 647 9.12 14.32 -58.94
CA ASN A 647 9.11 14.90 -60.28
C ASN A 647 9.13 13.76 -61.32
N PRO A 648 8.04 13.54 -62.08
CA PRO A 648 7.93 12.46 -63.07
C PRO A 648 9.01 12.45 -64.14
N GLU A 649 9.61 13.60 -64.44
CA GLU A 649 10.70 13.68 -65.42
C GLU A 649 12.04 13.14 -64.90
N ARG A 650 12.16 12.94 -63.57
CA ARG A 650 13.40 12.53 -62.90
C ARG A 650 13.28 11.22 -62.14
N TRP A 651 12.07 10.82 -61.78
CA TRP A 651 11.80 9.58 -61.07
C TRP A 651 10.47 9.02 -61.56
N ASP A 652 10.50 7.76 -61.99
CA ASP A 652 9.35 7.11 -62.62
C ASP A 652 8.32 6.71 -61.54
N TYR A 653 7.25 7.48 -61.42
CA TYR A 653 6.21 7.21 -60.43
C TYR A 653 5.36 5.98 -60.76
N THR A 654 5.45 5.44 -61.98
CA THR A 654 4.67 4.24 -62.38
C THR A 654 5.15 2.97 -61.70
N GLN A 655 6.32 2.98 -61.07
CA GLN A 655 6.82 1.89 -60.24
C GLN A 655 6.14 1.79 -58.86
N LEU A 656 5.31 2.78 -58.49
CA LEU A 656 4.52 2.74 -57.26
C LEU A 656 3.39 1.71 -57.41
N GLU A 657 3.43 0.67 -56.58
CA GLU A 657 2.36 -0.31 -56.45
C GLU A 657 2.11 -0.58 -54.96
N GLU A 658 0.84 -0.76 -54.57
CA GLU A 658 0.47 -1.05 -53.18
C GLU A 658 1.16 -2.33 -52.68
N GLY A 659 1.74 -2.27 -51.48
CA GLY A 659 2.48 -3.36 -50.86
C GLY A 659 3.90 -3.57 -51.36
N LYS A 660 4.41 -2.74 -52.29
CA LYS A 660 5.82 -2.79 -52.74
C LYS A 660 6.70 -1.75 -52.05
N ASP A 661 7.95 -2.13 -51.80
CA ASP A 661 9.01 -1.22 -51.35
C ASP A 661 9.64 -0.55 -52.58
N VAL A 662 9.66 0.78 -52.62
CA VAL A 662 10.28 1.57 -53.70
C VAL A 662 11.45 2.40 -53.19
N GLU A 663 12.54 2.49 -53.94
CA GLU A 663 13.71 3.28 -53.54
C GLU A 663 13.43 4.78 -53.66
N MET A 664 13.54 5.51 -52.55
CA MET A 664 13.40 6.96 -52.54
C MET A 664 14.70 7.61 -53.04
N GLY A 665 14.59 8.56 -53.98
CA GLY A 665 15.76 9.33 -54.41
C GLY A 665 16.22 10.32 -53.32
N LYS A 666 17.47 10.20 -52.83
CA LYS A 666 18.10 11.22 -51.96
C LYS A 666 18.35 12.51 -52.76
N GLY A 667 17.48 13.51 -52.57
CA GLY A 667 17.61 14.84 -53.21
C GLY A 667 18.64 15.76 -52.55
N ARG A 668 18.50 17.08 -52.76
CA ARG A 668 19.45 18.12 -52.30
C ARG A 668 19.43 18.41 -50.78
N LEU A 669 18.46 17.90 -50.03
CA LEU A 669 18.33 18.12 -48.58
C LEU A 669 18.61 16.81 -47.83
N LYS A 670 19.84 16.65 -47.32
CA LYS A 670 20.22 15.52 -46.45
C LYS A 670 19.55 15.60 -45.07
N SER A 671 19.32 16.80 -44.54
CA SER A 671 18.81 17.02 -43.17
C SER A 671 17.38 16.53 -42.91
N ALA A 672 16.51 16.46 -43.92
CA ALA A 672 15.17 15.89 -43.73
C ALA A 672 15.20 14.36 -43.64
N PHE A 673 16.16 13.73 -44.31
CA PHE A 673 16.40 12.29 -44.22
C PHE A 673 17.14 11.90 -42.92
N GLU A 674 17.78 12.86 -42.23
CA GLU A 674 18.37 12.65 -40.90
C GLU A 674 17.33 12.66 -39.77
N LYS A 675 16.13 13.21 -40.02
CA LYS A 675 15.05 13.33 -39.02
C LYS A 675 13.97 12.26 -39.12
N ILE A 676 13.82 11.63 -40.27
CA ILE A 676 12.79 10.60 -40.52
C ILE A 676 13.24 9.24 -39.98
N ASN A 677 12.35 8.56 -39.27
CA ASN A 677 12.57 7.26 -38.64
C ASN A 677 11.82 6.13 -39.36
N ASN A 678 12.30 4.90 -39.19
CA ASN A 678 11.61 3.71 -39.69
C ASN A 678 10.19 3.62 -39.13
N GLY A 679 9.19 3.53 -40.02
CA GLY A 679 7.78 3.47 -39.65
C GLY A 679 6.99 4.76 -39.85
N ASP A 680 7.66 5.91 -40.04
CA ASP A 680 6.99 7.20 -40.29
C ASP A 680 6.16 7.19 -41.58
N LEU A 681 5.08 7.96 -41.58
CA LEU A 681 4.15 8.05 -42.71
C LEU A 681 4.58 9.13 -43.69
N VAL A 682 4.58 8.80 -44.98
CA VAL A 682 4.99 9.71 -46.04
C VAL A 682 3.90 9.84 -47.09
N PHE A 683 3.34 11.04 -47.24
CA PHE A 683 2.45 11.39 -48.34
C PHE A 683 3.24 11.53 -49.64
N ILE A 684 2.75 10.93 -50.72
CA ILE A 684 3.39 10.92 -52.03
C ILE A 684 2.69 11.95 -52.91
N TYR A 685 3.38 13.05 -53.24
CA TYR A 685 2.90 14.04 -54.19
C TYR A 685 3.63 13.92 -55.52
N VAL A 686 2.88 13.85 -56.62
CA VAL A 686 3.44 13.75 -57.97
C VAL A 686 3.25 15.07 -58.72
N GLY A 687 4.33 15.79 -58.99
CA GLY A 687 4.31 17.09 -59.64
C GLY A 687 4.12 17.04 -61.17
N LYS A 688 3.86 18.20 -61.78
CA LYS A 688 3.71 18.46 -63.23
C LYS A 688 2.61 17.66 -63.96
N GLN A 689 2.74 16.34 -64.05
CA GLN A 689 1.84 15.47 -64.82
C GLN A 689 0.53 15.17 -64.07
N ILE A 690 0.59 14.97 -62.75
CA ILE A 690 -0.59 14.69 -61.91
C ILE A 690 -1.00 15.94 -61.11
N GLY A 691 -0.06 16.56 -60.40
CA GLY A 691 -0.28 17.79 -59.62
C GLY A 691 -1.11 17.59 -58.36
N LYS A 692 -1.11 16.38 -57.79
CA LYS A 692 -1.90 15.99 -56.61
C LYS A 692 -1.13 14.99 -55.73
N ILE A 693 -1.66 14.74 -54.52
CA ILE A 693 -1.27 13.56 -53.73
C ILE A 693 -1.74 12.30 -54.49
N TYR A 694 -0.84 11.34 -54.61
CA TYR A 694 -1.02 10.09 -55.37
C TYR A 694 -1.01 8.83 -54.48
N GLY A 695 -0.63 8.97 -53.21
CA GLY A 695 -0.63 7.85 -52.28
C GLY A 695 0.02 8.19 -50.94
N ILE A 696 0.15 7.17 -50.10
CA ILE A 696 0.83 7.22 -48.80
C ILE A 696 1.62 5.92 -48.57
N GLY A 697 2.75 6.00 -47.89
CA GLY A 697 3.59 4.85 -47.55
C GLY A 697 4.29 4.99 -46.21
N LYS A 698 4.96 3.91 -45.75
CA LYS A 698 5.83 3.90 -44.57
C LYS A 698 7.29 3.97 -44.96
N TYR A 699 8.04 4.85 -44.30
CA TYR A 699 9.47 4.96 -44.50
C TYR A 699 10.22 3.75 -43.94
N LYS A 700 11.25 3.30 -44.66
CA LYS A 700 12.12 2.20 -44.30
C LYS A 700 13.56 2.47 -44.74
N TYR A 701 14.50 2.30 -43.83
CA TYR A 701 15.93 2.45 -44.05
C TYR A 701 16.61 1.12 -43.75
N ASP A 702 17.39 0.64 -44.71
CA ASP A 702 18.17 -0.59 -44.61
C ASP A 702 19.66 -0.23 -44.49
N ASP A 703 20.22 -0.46 -43.30
CA ASP A 703 21.63 -0.17 -42.97
C ASP A 703 22.63 -0.93 -43.86
N SER A 704 22.21 -2.05 -44.47
CA SER A 704 23.10 -2.85 -45.32
C SER A 704 23.33 -2.24 -46.71
N ASN A 705 22.41 -1.39 -47.18
CA ASN A 705 22.40 -0.86 -48.55
C ASN A 705 22.47 0.68 -48.63
N GLU A 706 22.53 1.39 -47.49
CA GLU A 706 22.55 2.87 -47.36
C GLU A 706 21.46 3.62 -48.17
N LYS A 707 20.36 2.95 -48.47
CA LYS A 707 19.30 3.45 -49.35
C LYS A 707 17.97 3.58 -48.61
N PRO A 708 17.28 4.73 -48.75
CA PRO A 708 15.94 4.91 -48.19
C PRO A 708 14.90 4.27 -49.12
N TYR A 709 13.97 3.54 -48.53
CA TYR A 709 12.84 2.91 -49.21
C TYR A 709 11.53 3.43 -48.63
N LEU A 710 10.49 3.42 -49.46
CA LEU A 710 9.11 3.65 -49.04
C LEU A 710 8.30 2.40 -49.32
N SER A 711 7.71 1.82 -48.28
CA SER A 711 6.72 0.75 -48.41
C SER A 711 5.36 1.38 -48.72
N VAL A 712 4.88 1.24 -49.94
CA VAL A 712 3.63 1.87 -50.38
C VAL A 712 2.45 1.21 -49.68
N LEU A 713 1.74 1.96 -48.84
CA LEU A 713 0.56 1.44 -48.13
C LEU A 713 -0.68 1.47 -49.03
N LYS A 714 -0.93 2.62 -49.66
CA LYS A 714 -2.15 2.85 -50.44
C LYS A 714 -1.93 3.92 -51.51
N LEU A 715 -2.48 3.69 -52.69
CA LEU A 715 -2.50 4.65 -53.79
C LEU A 715 -3.90 5.23 -53.96
N PHE A 716 -4.00 6.53 -54.11
CA PHE A 716 -5.28 7.24 -54.23
C PHE A 716 -5.07 8.61 -54.88
N GLU A 717 -6.10 9.13 -55.54
CA GLU A 717 -6.10 10.51 -56.03
C GLU A 717 -6.56 11.46 -54.92
N GLY A 718 -5.60 12.08 -54.24
CA GLY A 718 -5.84 13.01 -53.14
C GLY A 718 -5.92 14.49 -53.57
N PRO A 719 -5.78 15.41 -52.61
CA PRO A 719 -5.87 16.86 -52.82
C PRO A 719 -4.90 17.38 -53.89
N SER A 720 -5.38 18.33 -54.71
CA SER A 720 -4.56 19.01 -55.71
C SER A 720 -3.68 20.11 -55.10
N LEU A 721 -2.73 20.64 -55.87
CA LEU A 721 -1.89 21.75 -55.41
C LEU A 721 -2.70 22.96 -54.89
N ASN A 722 -3.87 23.24 -55.47
CA ASN A 722 -4.73 24.34 -55.03
C ASN A 722 -5.38 24.03 -53.68
N ASP A 723 -5.81 22.79 -53.48
CA ASP A 723 -6.39 22.33 -52.21
C ASP A 723 -5.33 22.31 -51.11
N LEU A 724 -4.12 21.83 -51.43
CA LEU A 724 -2.97 21.82 -50.51
C LEU A 724 -2.58 23.22 -50.05
N ARG A 725 -2.71 24.26 -50.89
CA ARG A 725 -2.46 25.65 -50.48
C ARG A 725 -3.48 26.16 -49.46
N ALA A 726 -4.68 25.60 -49.44
CA ALA A 726 -5.69 25.90 -48.44
C ALA A 726 -5.46 25.07 -47.15
N ILE A 727 -5.20 23.77 -47.30
CA ILE A 727 -5.05 22.82 -46.18
C ILE A 727 -3.74 23.04 -45.41
N LEU A 728 -2.65 23.31 -46.14
CA LEU A 728 -1.28 23.37 -45.62
C LEU A 728 -0.64 24.76 -45.79
N LYS A 729 -1.45 25.83 -45.69
CA LYS A 729 -1.07 27.21 -46.00
C LYS A 729 0.27 27.64 -45.38
N ASP A 730 0.50 27.25 -44.12
CA ASP A 730 1.69 27.64 -43.34
C ASP A 730 2.77 26.56 -43.25
N SER A 731 2.57 25.43 -43.91
CA SER A 731 3.50 24.31 -43.92
C SER A 731 4.78 24.62 -44.71
N ILE A 732 5.86 23.94 -44.34
CA ILE A 732 7.16 24.01 -45.04
C ILE A 732 7.03 23.68 -46.54
N PRO A 733 6.36 22.60 -46.99
CA PRO A 733 6.26 22.27 -48.41
C PRO A 733 5.59 23.39 -49.24
N ILE A 734 4.58 24.06 -48.70
CA ILE A 734 3.90 25.17 -49.40
C ILE A 734 4.75 26.45 -49.39
N LYS A 735 5.34 26.81 -48.24
CA LYS A 735 6.24 27.98 -48.12
C LYS A 735 7.45 27.87 -49.05
N GLN A 736 7.98 26.67 -49.24
CA GLN A 736 9.08 26.40 -50.17
C GLN A 736 8.61 26.15 -51.62
N ASN A 737 7.30 26.30 -51.89
CA ASN A 737 6.68 26.09 -53.21
C ASN A 737 7.05 24.73 -53.83
N LEU A 738 7.03 23.68 -52.99
CA LEU A 738 7.37 22.29 -53.31
C LEU A 738 8.78 22.10 -53.92
N ARG A 739 9.70 23.03 -53.67
CA ARG A 739 11.10 22.93 -54.12
C ARG A 739 11.93 22.12 -53.13
N GLY A 740 11.78 20.80 -53.19
CA GLY A 740 12.52 19.87 -52.35
C GLY A 740 12.16 18.43 -52.69
N THR A 741 12.64 17.52 -51.85
CA THR A 741 12.34 16.09 -52.00
C THR A 741 11.46 15.62 -50.86
N LEU A 742 11.84 15.81 -49.61
CA LEU A 742 11.09 15.37 -48.44
C LEU A 742 10.93 16.53 -47.46
N PHE A 743 9.74 16.70 -46.89
CA PHE A 743 9.44 17.73 -45.90
C PHE A 743 8.76 17.11 -44.68
N PRO A 744 9.13 17.49 -43.44
CA PRO A 744 8.34 17.14 -42.27
C PRO A 744 7.02 17.92 -42.27
N LEU A 745 5.98 17.30 -41.74
CA LEU A 745 4.67 17.90 -41.48
C LEU A 745 4.39 17.89 -39.98
N LYS A 746 3.68 18.89 -39.49
CA LYS A 746 3.14 18.85 -38.13
C LYS A 746 2.08 17.74 -38.02
N PRO A 747 1.83 17.16 -36.83
CA PRO A 747 0.81 16.12 -36.65
C PRO A 747 -0.57 16.54 -37.16
N GLU A 748 -0.98 17.77 -36.84
CA GLU A 748 -2.22 18.40 -37.29
C GLU A 748 -2.32 18.56 -38.82
N GLU A 749 -1.19 18.82 -39.50
CA GLU A 749 -1.11 18.94 -40.95
C GLU A 749 -1.29 17.58 -41.62
N GLY A 750 -0.63 16.54 -41.07
CA GLY A 750 -0.76 15.16 -41.54
C GLY A 750 -2.18 14.62 -41.38
N LEU A 751 -2.82 14.87 -40.23
CA LEU A 751 -4.22 14.48 -39.99
C LEU A 751 -5.19 15.16 -40.94
N LYS A 752 -5.05 16.47 -41.17
CA LYS A 752 -5.86 17.21 -42.15
C LYS A 752 -5.70 16.66 -43.57
N LEU A 753 -4.49 16.23 -43.94
CA LEU A 753 -4.26 15.60 -45.24
C LEU A 753 -4.88 14.22 -45.36
N LEU A 754 -4.87 13.41 -44.28
CA LEU A 754 -5.59 12.12 -44.27
C LEU A 754 -7.08 12.36 -44.52
N GLU A 755 -7.69 13.27 -43.76
CA GLU A 755 -9.11 13.60 -43.87
C GLU A 755 -9.46 14.13 -45.27
N ALA A 756 -8.69 15.10 -45.79
CA ALA A 756 -8.87 15.65 -47.12
C ALA A 756 -8.64 14.62 -48.24
N SER A 757 -7.92 13.54 -47.95
CA SER A 757 -7.72 12.40 -48.85
C SER A 757 -8.78 11.32 -48.69
N GLY A 758 -9.78 11.51 -47.83
CA GLY A 758 -10.82 10.53 -47.54
C GLY A 758 -10.30 9.29 -46.81
N LEU A 759 -9.21 9.42 -46.06
CA LEU A 759 -8.59 8.34 -45.31
C LEU A 759 -8.69 8.58 -43.80
N SER A 760 -8.87 7.50 -43.07
CA SER A 760 -8.71 7.43 -41.62
C SER A 760 -7.43 6.68 -41.25
N LEU A 761 -6.99 6.82 -40.00
CA LEU A 761 -5.87 6.04 -39.46
C LEU A 761 -6.15 4.52 -39.52
N SER A 762 -7.41 4.12 -39.29
CA SER A 762 -7.85 2.74 -39.43
C SER A 762 -7.72 2.19 -40.86
N ASP A 763 -7.89 3.04 -41.88
CA ASP A 763 -7.69 2.63 -43.29
C ASP A 763 -6.21 2.31 -43.61
N LEU A 764 -5.30 2.74 -42.74
CA LEU A 764 -3.86 2.52 -42.83
C LEU A 764 -3.36 1.45 -41.85
N SER A 765 -4.28 0.75 -41.18
CA SER A 765 -3.98 -0.21 -40.11
C SER A 765 -3.17 0.42 -38.97
N LEU A 766 -3.48 1.68 -38.63
CA LEU A 766 -2.89 2.43 -37.53
C LEU A 766 -3.99 2.83 -36.53
N GLU A 767 -3.70 2.72 -35.24
CA GLU A 767 -4.59 3.16 -34.16
C GLU A 767 -3.99 4.41 -33.52
N ALA A 768 -4.81 5.42 -33.21
CA ALA A 768 -4.38 6.54 -32.38
C ALA A 768 -4.23 6.04 -30.95
N GLU A 769 -3.07 6.31 -30.33
CA GLU A 769 -2.85 5.96 -28.94
C GLU A 769 -3.47 7.04 -28.05
N GLU A 770 -4.52 6.66 -27.33
CA GLU A 770 -5.02 7.44 -26.20
C GLU A 770 -4.09 7.20 -25.01
N TYR A 771 -3.37 8.25 -24.61
CA TYR A 771 -2.68 8.25 -23.31
C TYR A 771 -3.37 9.21 -22.36
N SER A 772 -3.27 8.90 -21.07
CA SER A 772 -3.74 9.76 -20.00
C SER A 772 -2.60 10.64 -19.52
N GLU A 773 -2.76 11.94 -19.61
CA GLU A 773 -1.86 12.89 -18.97
C GLU A 773 -2.38 13.21 -17.57
N GLU A 774 -1.46 13.32 -16.63
CA GLU A 774 -1.77 13.63 -15.24
C GLU A 774 -1.14 14.97 -14.90
N VAL A 775 -1.97 15.95 -14.61
CA VAL A 775 -1.54 17.28 -14.18
C VAL A 775 -1.92 17.48 -12.73
N GLU A 776 -1.08 18.16 -11.99
CA GLU A 776 -1.44 18.55 -10.63
C GLU A 776 -2.59 19.60 -10.72
N GLY A 777 -3.61 19.50 -9.85
CA GLY A 777 -4.71 20.46 -9.76
C GLY A 777 -4.42 21.63 -8.82
N ILE A 778 -3.41 21.49 -7.96
CA ILE A 778 -3.03 22.50 -6.97
C ILE A 778 -1.55 22.86 -7.19
N ARG A 779 -1.24 24.15 -7.32
CA ARG A 779 0.14 24.67 -7.36
C ARG A 779 0.42 25.50 -6.13
N PHE A 780 1.62 25.33 -5.58
CA PHE A 780 2.13 26.15 -4.48
C PHE A 780 3.32 26.97 -4.96
N VAL A 781 3.27 28.27 -4.72
CA VAL A 781 4.37 29.20 -4.97
C VAL A 781 4.55 30.09 -3.76
N THR A 782 5.79 30.52 -3.50
CA THR A 782 6.08 31.49 -2.45
C THR A 782 6.71 32.72 -3.11
N PHE A 783 6.15 33.89 -2.86
CA PHE A 783 6.72 35.12 -3.40
C PHE A 783 7.91 35.58 -2.55
N HIS A 784 8.93 36.06 -3.25
CA HIS A 784 10.11 36.68 -2.66
C HIS A 784 10.48 37.95 -3.44
N PRO A 785 11.32 38.84 -2.89
CA PRO A 785 11.62 40.13 -3.53
C PRO A 785 12.18 40.02 -4.96
N SER A 786 12.91 38.95 -5.25
CA SER A 786 13.47 38.68 -6.59
C SER A 786 12.48 38.01 -7.56
N TYR A 787 11.30 37.61 -7.10
CA TYR A 787 10.32 36.90 -7.93
C TYR A 787 9.79 37.85 -9.01
N SER A 788 9.66 37.34 -10.22
CA SER A 788 9.51 38.15 -11.43
C SER A 788 8.44 37.60 -12.36
N TYR A 789 8.07 38.41 -13.35
CA TYR A 789 7.13 38.02 -14.41
C TYR A 789 7.67 36.80 -15.17
N GLU A 790 8.97 36.75 -15.41
CA GLU A 790 9.65 35.73 -16.19
C GLU A 790 9.59 34.33 -15.57
N GLU A 791 9.43 34.25 -14.25
CA GLU A 791 9.25 32.99 -13.51
C GLU A 791 7.78 32.64 -13.33
N PHE A 792 6.91 33.65 -13.28
CA PHE A 792 5.50 33.45 -12.98
C PHE A 792 4.67 33.19 -14.23
N VAL A 793 4.93 33.88 -15.33
CA VAL A 793 4.12 33.83 -16.56
C VAL A 793 4.88 33.20 -17.72
N GLU A 794 5.95 33.85 -18.19
CA GLU A 794 6.83 33.33 -19.24
C GLU A 794 8.11 34.17 -19.32
N GLY A 795 9.23 33.53 -19.62
CA GLY A 795 10.53 34.20 -19.67
C GLY A 795 11.53 33.52 -20.60
N LEU A 796 12.53 34.29 -21.05
CA LEU A 796 13.63 33.76 -21.85
C LEU A 796 14.64 33.04 -20.97
N ARG A 797 14.98 31.80 -21.35
CA ARG A 797 15.90 30.93 -20.62
C ARG A 797 16.98 30.41 -21.56
N PRO A 798 18.27 30.51 -21.16
CA PRO A 798 19.36 29.99 -21.98
C PRO A 798 19.37 28.46 -21.92
N LYS A 799 19.35 27.80 -23.09
CA LYS A 799 19.65 26.39 -23.26
C LYS A 799 20.90 26.22 -24.12
N ALA A 800 21.79 25.34 -23.70
CA ALA A 800 22.94 24.96 -24.51
C ALA A 800 22.50 23.89 -25.52
N ASP A 801 22.87 24.05 -26.79
CA ASP A 801 22.75 22.97 -27.76
C ASP A 801 23.89 21.95 -27.59
N GLU A 802 23.82 20.82 -28.32
CA GLU A 802 24.80 19.72 -28.25
C GLU A 802 26.24 20.16 -28.62
N GLU A 803 26.38 21.30 -29.29
CA GLU A 803 27.66 21.90 -29.70
C GLU A 803 28.19 22.91 -28.66
N GLY A 804 27.41 23.21 -27.61
CA GLY A 804 27.76 24.12 -26.52
C GLY A 804 27.38 25.58 -26.76
N ASP A 805 26.64 25.89 -27.83
CA ASP A 805 26.16 27.24 -28.12
C ASP A 805 24.90 27.55 -27.31
N ILE A 806 24.82 28.77 -26.77
CA ILE A 806 23.69 29.22 -25.94
C ILE A 806 22.59 29.78 -26.84
N ARG A 807 21.40 29.17 -26.80
CA ARG A 807 20.16 29.67 -27.42
C ARG A 807 19.18 30.08 -26.33
N TYR A 808 18.41 31.15 -26.56
CA TYR A 808 17.36 31.56 -25.64
C TYR A 808 16.02 30.99 -26.12
N GLU A 809 15.40 30.18 -25.27
CA GLU A 809 14.05 29.65 -25.49
C GLU A 809 13.07 30.30 -24.52
N ILE A 810 11.82 30.41 -24.92
CA ILE A 810 10.75 30.90 -24.04
C ILE A 810 10.27 29.73 -23.20
N GLU A 811 10.26 29.91 -21.90
CA GLU A 811 9.77 28.92 -20.93
C GLU A 811 8.53 29.46 -20.22
N ASP A 812 7.51 28.62 -20.10
CA ASP A 812 6.27 28.96 -19.42
C ASP A 812 6.47 28.96 -17.90
N GLY A 813 6.00 30.01 -17.25
CA GLY A 813 5.97 30.13 -15.80
C GLY A 813 4.76 29.46 -15.17
N ILE A 814 4.78 29.33 -13.84
CA ILE A 814 3.79 28.55 -13.08
C ILE A 814 2.33 28.98 -13.30
N PHE A 815 2.08 30.27 -13.50
CA PHE A 815 0.75 30.82 -13.75
C PHE A 815 0.24 30.46 -15.15
N LYS A 816 1.11 30.50 -16.16
CA LYS A 816 0.74 30.14 -17.52
C LYS A 816 0.48 28.64 -17.64
N THR A 817 1.33 27.82 -17.05
CA THR A 817 1.16 26.36 -17.01
C THR A 817 -0.14 25.95 -16.32
N VAL A 818 -0.44 26.49 -15.13
CA VAL A 818 -1.70 26.13 -14.43
C VAL A 818 -2.95 26.61 -15.19
N CYS A 819 -2.86 27.70 -15.96
CA CYS A 819 -3.95 28.13 -16.84
C CYS A 819 -4.15 27.16 -18.02
N LYS A 820 -3.07 26.71 -18.66
CA LYS A 820 -3.15 25.69 -19.72
C LYS A 820 -3.76 24.40 -19.19
N ASP A 821 -3.29 23.92 -18.04
CA ASP A 821 -3.79 22.71 -17.38
C ASP A 821 -5.29 22.83 -17.03
N ALA A 822 -5.69 23.95 -16.42
CA ALA A 822 -7.08 24.20 -16.04
C ALA A 822 -8.01 24.27 -17.27
N PHE A 823 -7.54 24.90 -18.36
CA PHE A 823 -8.28 24.95 -19.61
C PHE A 823 -8.43 23.56 -20.24
N ASN A 824 -7.35 22.79 -20.33
CA ASN A 824 -7.35 21.46 -20.94
C ASN A 824 -8.24 20.49 -20.17
N ALA A 825 -8.22 20.55 -18.84
CA ALA A 825 -9.11 19.78 -17.99
C ALA A 825 -10.58 20.18 -18.21
N LEU A 826 -10.88 21.47 -18.37
CA LEU A 826 -12.24 21.95 -18.67
C LEU A 826 -12.72 21.48 -20.04
N MET A 827 -11.88 21.50 -21.08
CA MET A 827 -12.22 21.00 -22.41
C MET A 827 -12.50 19.50 -22.38
N ASN A 828 -11.65 18.73 -21.70
CA ASN A 828 -11.85 17.28 -21.56
C ASN A 828 -13.15 16.95 -20.81
N HIS A 829 -13.44 17.69 -19.73
CA HIS A 829 -14.69 17.57 -18.95
C HIS A 829 -15.92 17.89 -19.81
N ALA A 830 -15.82 18.90 -20.67
CA ALA A 830 -16.87 19.26 -21.61
C ALA A 830 -16.99 18.29 -22.81
N GLY A 831 -16.10 17.29 -22.94
CA GLY A 831 -16.07 16.37 -24.08
C GLY A 831 -15.56 17.00 -25.38
N ILE A 832 -14.81 18.09 -25.29
CA ILE A 832 -14.26 18.83 -26.43
C ILE A 832 -12.81 18.41 -26.66
N ASP A 833 -12.52 17.95 -27.88
CA ASP A 833 -11.19 17.46 -28.28
C ASP A 833 -10.29 18.63 -28.73
N LYS A 834 -10.11 19.62 -27.85
CA LYS A 834 -9.22 20.78 -28.05
C LYS A 834 -8.29 20.96 -26.87
N VAL A 835 -7.03 21.22 -27.18
CA VAL A 835 -5.94 21.35 -26.20
C VAL A 835 -5.23 22.67 -26.45
N TRP A 836 -4.95 23.39 -25.37
CA TRP A 836 -4.04 24.51 -25.34
C TRP A 836 -2.62 23.99 -25.08
N GLU A 837 -1.84 23.81 -26.14
CA GLU A 837 -0.42 23.46 -26.08
C GLU A 837 0.44 24.72 -26.20
N ASP A 838 0.46 25.35 -27.38
CA ASP A 838 1.17 26.61 -27.63
C ASP A 838 0.19 27.79 -27.67
N GLU A 839 -0.71 27.80 -28.65
CA GLU A 839 -1.72 28.86 -28.82
C GLU A 839 -3.06 28.49 -28.18
N LEU A 840 -3.74 29.50 -27.63
CA LEU A 840 -5.09 29.36 -27.09
C LEU A 840 -6.07 28.97 -28.21
N PRO A 841 -6.72 27.79 -28.14
CA PRO A 841 -7.57 27.32 -29.22
C PRO A 841 -8.87 28.13 -29.33
N GLU A 842 -9.30 28.40 -30.56
CA GLU A 842 -10.59 29.04 -30.83
C GLU A 842 -11.74 28.03 -30.70
N LEU A 843 -12.82 28.41 -30.02
CA LEU A 843 -14.01 27.60 -29.78
C LEU A 843 -15.21 28.16 -30.55
N SER A 844 -16.02 27.28 -31.15
CA SER A 844 -17.28 27.63 -31.79
C SER A 844 -18.30 28.10 -30.76
N TYR A 845 -19.39 28.72 -31.22
CA TYR A 845 -20.48 29.12 -30.34
C TYR A 845 -21.09 27.91 -29.62
N GLU A 846 -21.31 26.78 -30.33
CA GLU A 846 -21.84 25.56 -29.72
C GLU A 846 -20.90 24.99 -28.67
N GLU A 847 -19.60 24.91 -28.98
CA GLU A 847 -18.57 24.45 -28.03
C GLU A 847 -18.55 25.33 -26.77
N LYS A 848 -18.60 26.67 -26.92
CA LYS A 848 -18.68 27.59 -25.78
C LYS A 848 -19.93 27.34 -24.92
N GLN A 849 -21.08 27.06 -25.53
CA GLN A 849 -22.30 26.74 -24.77
C GLN A 849 -22.18 25.42 -23.99
N ILE A 850 -21.52 24.41 -24.57
CA ILE A 850 -21.26 23.14 -23.87
C ILE A 850 -20.36 23.38 -22.66
N VAL A 851 -19.28 24.15 -22.83
CA VAL A 851 -18.38 24.52 -21.72
C VAL A 851 -19.12 25.27 -20.62
N LEU A 852 -19.94 26.27 -20.98
CA LEU A 852 -20.75 27.02 -20.03
C LEU A 852 -21.71 26.12 -19.23
N GLY A 853 -22.30 25.12 -19.91
CA GLY A 853 -23.16 24.13 -19.29
C GLY A 853 -22.45 23.17 -18.34
N SER A 854 -21.12 23.04 -18.41
CA SER A 854 -20.31 22.16 -17.57
C SER A 854 -19.46 22.88 -16.52
N LEU A 855 -19.67 24.19 -16.32
CA LEU A 855 -18.90 24.98 -15.35
C LEU A 855 -19.23 24.68 -13.88
N GLU A 856 -20.45 24.21 -13.59
CA GLU A 856 -20.91 23.98 -12.22
C GLU A 856 -20.13 22.81 -11.56
N ASP A 857 -19.86 21.77 -12.34
CA ASP A 857 -19.14 20.56 -11.93
C ASP A 857 -17.72 20.48 -12.50
N ALA A 858 -17.21 21.59 -13.07
CA ALA A 858 -15.89 21.65 -13.67
C ALA A 858 -14.74 21.34 -12.68
N PRO A 859 -13.63 20.77 -13.17
CA PRO A 859 -12.44 20.50 -12.37
C PRO A 859 -11.84 21.81 -11.83
N LYS A 860 -11.76 21.96 -10.50
CA LYS A 860 -11.27 23.17 -9.82
C LYS A 860 -9.75 23.14 -9.61
N PHE A 861 -9.05 24.05 -10.26
CA PHE A 861 -7.62 24.25 -10.07
C PHE A 861 -7.33 25.32 -9.03
N PHE A 862 -6.28 25.17 -8.23
CA PHE A 862 -5.89 26.13 -7.21
C PHE A 862 -4.44 26.56 -7.38
N LEU A 863 -4.19 27.87 -7.35
CA LEU A 863 -2.86 28.45 -7.20
C LEU A 863 -2.77 29.11 -5.83
N VAL A 864 -1.99 28.50 -4.93
CA VAL A 864 -1.75 29.02 -3.59
C VAL A 864 -0.43 29.79 -3.58
N ILE A 865 -0.52 31.09 -3.30
CA ILE A 865 0.60 32.03 -3.29
C ILE A 865 0.93 32.38 -1.84
N ASP A 866 1.94 31.74 -1.29
CA ASP A 866 2.43 32.02 0.06
C ASP A 866 3.23 33.32 0.08
N GLU A 867 3.11 34.10 1.16
CA GLU A 867 3.82 35.37 1.34
C GLU A 867 3.62 36.34 0.17
N ILE A 868 2.39 36.47 -0.32
CA ILE A 868 2.06 37.23 -1.54
C ILE A 868 2.54 38.69 -1.48
N ASN A 869 2.62 39.28 -0.29
CA ASN A 869 3.12 40.63 -0.10
C ASN A 869 4.65 40.73 -0.27
N ARG A 870 5.44 39.66 -0.14
CA ARG A 870 6.92 39.73 -0.23
C ARG A 870 7.45 39.97 -1.64
N GLY A 871 6.60 39.82 -2.66
CA GLY A 871 6.91 40.15 -4.05
C GLY A 871 6.20 41.41 -4.52
N ASP A 872 6.72 42.07 -5.55
CA ASP A 872 6.00 43.14 -6.26
C ASP A 872 4.92 42.50 -7.13
N ILE A 873 3.72 42.35 -6.56
CA ILE A 873 2.59 41.67 -7.21
C ILE A 873 2.24 42.33 -8.55
N SER A 874 2.31 43.67 -8.64
CA SER A 874 2.02 44.40 -9.87
C SER A 874 3.02 44.08 -10.97
N ARG A 875 4.30 43.93 -10.63
CA ARG A 875 5.33 43.51 -11.58
C ARG A 875 5.23 42.02 -11.93
N ILE A 876 4.92 41.16 -10.96
CA ILE A 876 4.83 39.71 -11.16
C ILE A 876 3.65 39.34 -12.05
N PHE A 877 2.46 39.88 -11.79
CA PHE A 877 1.28 39.64 -12.63
C PHE A 877 1.30 40.46 -13.92
N GLY A 878 1.99 41.61 -13.94
CA GLY A 878 2.01 42.52 -15.07
C GLY A 878 0.59 42.92 -15.49
N GLU A 879 0.30 42.78 -16.78
CA GLU A 879 -1.01 43.11 -17.37
C GLU A 879 -2.10 42.07 -17.04
N LEU A 880 -1.71 40.87 -16.59
CA LEU A 880 -2.62 39.75 -16.30
C LEU A 880 -3.43 39.96 -15.03
N ILE A 881 -3.06 40.93 -14.21
CA ILE A 881 -3.78 41.31 -12.99
C ILE A 881 -5.24 41.67 -13.25
N THR A 882 -5.60 42.06 -14.48
CA THR A 882 -6.99 42.34 -14.86
C THR A 882 -7.74 41.06 -15.23
N LEU A 883 -7.05 40.05 -15.77
CA LEU A 883 -7.65 38.79 -16.23
C LEU A 883 -8.10 37.86 -15.11
N ILE A 884 -7.59 38.06 -13.88
CA ILE A 884 -8.01 37.27 -12.72
C ILE A 884 -9.43 37.63 -12.27
N GLU A 885 -9.97 38.78 -12.67
CA GLU A 885 -11.34 39.20 -12.33
C GLU A 885 -12.37 38.21 -12.91
N GLU A 886 -13.40 37.89 -12.12
CA GLU A 886 -14.34 36.81 -12.43
C GLU A 886 -15.04 37.02 -13.79
N ASP A 887 -15.44 38.25 -14.10
CA ASP A 887 -16.13 38.61 -15.34
C ASP A 887 -15.20 38.72 -16.56
N LYS A 888 -13.87 38.73 -16.36
CA LYS A 888 -12.85 38.89 -17.42
C LYS A 888 -12.20 37.59 -17.86
N ARG A 889 -12.49 36.50 -17.15
CA ARG A 889 -11.96 35.16 -17.44
C ARG A 889 -12.52 34.60 -18.74
N LEU A 890 -11.88 33.55 -19.25
CA LEU A 890 -12.38 32.82 -20.41
C LEU A 890 -13.84 32.38 -20.16
N PHE A 891 -14.68 32.52 -21.18
CA PHE A 891 -16.11 32.18 -21.13
C PHE A 891 -16.99 33.07 -20.23
N ALA A 892 -16.43 34.07 -19.55
CA ALA A 892 -17.22 35.00 -18.76
C ALA A 892 -17.90 36.07 -19.65
N GLU A 893 -18.88 36.80 -19.08
CA GLU A 893 -19.66 37.82 -19.80
C GLU A 893 -18.77 38.86 -20.50
N ASN A 894 -17.68 39.27 -19.85
CA ASN A 894 -16.71 40.24 -20.37
C ASN A 894 -15.35 39.60 -20.64
N GLU A 895 -15.34 38.38 -21.21
CA GLU A 895 -14.14 37.62 -21.59
C GLU A 895 -13.05 38.54 -22.18
N LEU A 896 -11.88 38.54 -21.56
CA LEU A 896 -10.72 39.31 -21.99
C LEU A 896 -9.54 38.36 -22.25
N THR A 897 -8.83 38.63 -23.34
CA THR A 897 -7.56 37.97 -23.64
C THR A 897 -6.49 39.02 -23.91
N VAL A 898 -5.25 38.72 -23.58
CA VAL A 898 -4.08 39.58 -23.84
C VAL A 898 -3.08 38.86 -24.71
N THR A 899 -2.20 39.61 -25.36
CA THR A 899 -1.07 39.04 -26.10
C THR A 899 0.17 39.11 -25.22
N LEU A 900 0.78 37.97 -24.92
CA LEU A 900 1.94 37.91 -24.04
C LEU A 900 3.19 38.56 -24.70
N PRO A 901 4.06 39.20 -23.90
CA PRO A 901 5.16 40.01 -24.43
C PRO A 901 6.29 39.20 -25.05
N TYR A 902 6.58 37.99 -24.56
CA TYR A 902 7.69 37.16 -25.06
C TYR A 902 7.21 36.23 -26.18
N SER A 903 6.21 35.38 -25.94
CA SER A 903 5.73 34.38 -26.91
C SER A 903 4.89 34.97 -28.04
N LYS A 904 4.27 36.15 -27.80
CA LYS A 904 3.25 36.75 -28.67
C LYS A 904 1.98 35.90 -28.81
N GLU A 905 1.77 34.93 -27.94
CA GLU A 905 0.56 34.11 -27.89
C GLU A 905 -0.58 34.86 -27.22
N LYS A 906 -1.82 34.50 -27.58
CA LYS A 906 -3.00 34.93 -26.82
C LYS A 906 -3.07 34.17 -25.50
N PHE A 907 -3.42 34.88 -24.44
CA PHE A 907 -3.56 34.33 -23.09
C PHE A 907 -4.84 34.82 -22.43
N GLY A 908 -5.52 33.91 -21.74
CA GLY A 908 -6.66 34.19 -20.89
C GLY A 908 -6.69 33.26 -19.67
N VAL A 909 -7.37 33.68 -18.61
CA VAL A 909 -7.45 32.91 -17.36
C VAL A 909 -8.73 32.07 -17.37
N PRO A 910 -8.66 30.74 -17.19
CA PRO A 910 -9.85 29.89 -17.12
C PRO A 910 -10.75 30.17 -15.90
N PRO A 911 -12.07 29.94 -16.01
CA PRO A 911 -13.02 30.18 -14.93
C PRO A 911 -12.91 29.17 -13.77
N ASN A 912 -12.29 28.03 -14.04
CA ASN A 912 -12.09 26.94 -13.08
C ASN A 912 -10.75 27.03 -12.31
N LEU A 913 -9.97 28.09 -12.48
CA LEU A 913 -8.77 28.39 -11.67
C LEU A 913 -9.13 29.27 -10.45
N TYR A 914 -8.63 28.96 -9.27
CA TYR A 914 -8.84 29.72 -8.04
C TYR A 914 -7.49 30.15 -7.45
N ILE A 915 -7.38 31.39 -6.99
CA ILE A 915 -6.11 31.91 -6.46
C ILE A 915 -6.25 32.21 -4.96
N ILE A 916 -5.41 31.62 -4.11
CA ILE A 916 -5.43 31.85 -2.67
C ILE A 916 -4.06 32.37 -2.22
N GLY A 917 -3.99 33.64 -1.84
CA GLY A 917 -2.79 34.25 -1.28
C GLY A 917 -2.74 34.14 0.25
N THR A 918 -1.55 34.14 0.83
CA THR A 918 -1.33 34.32 2.28
C THR A 918 -0.48 35.57 2.51
N MET A 919 -0.73 36.30 3.59
CA MET A 919 0.01 37.52 3.92
C MET A 919 0.23 37.64 5.43
N ASN A 920 1.49 37.80 5.85
CA ASN A 920 1.81 38.22 7.21
C ASN A 920 1.64 39.72 7.38
N THR A 921 0.88 40.15 8.39
CA THR A 921 0.64 41.57 8.69
C THR A 921 1.72 42.24 9.50
N ALA A 922 2.54 41.45 10.21
CA ALA A 922 3.66 41.98 11.01
C ALA A 922 4.78 42.57 10.11
N ASP A 923 4.87 42.12 8.85
CA ASP A 923 5.87 42.56 7.88
C ASP A 923 5.57 43.98 7.38
N ARG A 924 5.90 44.99 8.20
CA ARG A 924 5.63 46.41 7.92
C ARG A 924 6.40 47.00 6.74
N SER A 925 7.53 46.41 6.36
CA SER A 925 8.35 46.86 5.22
C SER A 925 7.67 46.69 3.87
N ILE A 926 6.55 45.95 3.82
CA ILE A 926 5.83 45.60 2.58
C ILE A 926 4.30 45.72 2.74
N ALA A 927 3.84 46.44 3.79
CA ALA A 927 2.48 46.35 4.34
C ALA A 927 1.35 46.97 3.48
N LEU A 928 1.66 47.63 2.37
CA LEU A 928 0.65 48.27 1.53
C LEU A 928 0.45 47.48 0.24
N ILE A 929 -0.42 46.47 0.29
CA ILE A 929 -1.03 45.94 -0.94
C ILE A 929 -1.74 47.10 -1.65
N ASP A 930 -1.43 47.27 -2.93
CA ASP A 930 -2.04 48.27 -3.81
C ASP A 930 -3.59 48.24 -3.71
N VAL A 931 -4.22 49.42 -3.71
CA VAL A 931 -5.67 49.58 -3.74
C VAL A 931 -6.28 48.81 -4.92
N ALA A 932 -5.59 48.73 -6.06
CA ALA A 932 -6.04 47.96 -7.21
C ALA A 932 -6.12 46.45 -6.91
N LEU A 933 -5.11 45.90 -6.23
CA LEU A 933 -5.10 44.50 -5.79
C LEU A 933 -6.18 44.22 -4.75
N ARG A 934 -6.40 45.15 -3.81
CA ARG A 934 -7.46 45.00 -2.81
C ARG A 934 -8.87 44.89 -3.41
N ARG A 935 -9.11 45.47 -4.58
CA ARG A 935 -10.41 45.38 -5.27
C ARG A 935 -10.62 44.03 -5.94
N ARG A 936 -9.53 43.39 -6.39
CA ARG A 936 -9.54 42.15 -7.16
C ARG A 936 -9.60 40.92 -6.26
N PHE A 937 -8.90 40.96 -5.14
CA PHE A 937 -8.90 39.86 -4.16
C PHE A 937 -9.99 40.03 -3.09
N GLY A 938 -10.50 38.90 -2.63
CA GLY A 938 -11.16 38.82 -1.33
C GLY A 938 -10.15 38.88 -0.18
N PHE A 939 -10.58 39.29 1.02
CA PHE A 939 -9.71 39.33 2.21
C PHE A 939 -10.38 38.68 3.41
N ILE A 940 -9.69 37.73 4.03
CA ILE A 940 -10.09 37.13 5.31
C ILE A 940 -8.95 37.32 6.32
N GLU A 941 -9.28 38.00 7.41
CA GLU A 941 -8.39 38.20 8.55
C GLU A 941 -8.40 36.98 9.47
N LEU A 942 -7.22 36.53 9.90
CA LEU A 942 -7.00 35.40 10.80
C LEU A 942 -6.17 35.84 12.00
N MET A 943 -6.82 35.93 13.15
CA MET A 943 -6.22 36.28 14.43
C MET A 943 -5.86 35.02 15.24
N PRO A 944 -5.04 35.12 16.30
CA PRO A 944 -4.83 34.01 17.23
C PRO A 944 -6.17 33.50 17.75
N ASP A 945 -6.28 32.18 17.84
CA ASP A 945 -7.53 31.47 18.13
C ASP A 945 -7.21 30.44 19.20
N TYR A 946 -7.73 30.69 20.40
CA TYR A 946 -7.47 29.87 21.57
C TYR A 946 -8.42 28.67 21.64
N GLU A 947 -9.59 28.76 21.01
CA GLU A 947 -10.56 27.66 21.00
C GLU A 947 -9.99 26.44 20.26
N ILE A 948 -9.21 26.69 19.19
CA ILE A 948 -8.46 25.64 18.47
C ILE A 948 -7.48 24.91 19.41
N LEU A 949 -6.78 25.65 20.28
CA LEU A 949 -5.84 25.04 21.24
C LEU A 949 -6.58 24.24 22.30
N GLU A 950 -7.70 24.75 22.80
CA GLU A 950 -8.52 24.06 23.79
C GLU A 950 -9.09 22.74 23.20
N ASP A 951 -9.64 22.75 21.98
CA ASP A 951 -10.15 21.54 21.31
C ASP A 951 -9.02 20.53 21.02
N LYS A 952 -7.84 20.99 20.57
CA LYS A 952 -6.75 20.09 20.17
C LYS A 952 -5.91 19.57 21.33
N LEU A 953 -5.66 20.39 22.36
CA LEU A 953 -4.75 20.04 23.44
C LEU A 953 -5.46 19.50 24.69
N LEU A 954 -6.73 19.86 24.94
CA LEU A 954 -7.44 19.50 26.17
C LEU A 954 -8.54 18.45 25.97
N SER A 955 -8.74 17.96 24.73
CA SER A 955 -9.75 16.94 24.42
C SER A 955 -9.39 15.54 24.92
N ARG A 956 -8.13 15.29 25.28
CA ARG A 956 -7.66 14.02 25.86
C ARG A 956 -7.28 14.23 27.31
N ASP A 957 -7.67 13.27 28.15
CA ASP A 957 -7.25 13.25 29.55
C ASP A 957 -5.93 12.47 29.65
N ASP A 958 -4.83 13.20 29.53
CA ASP A 958 -3.46 12.67 29.61
C ASP A 958 -2.63 13.37 30.70
N GLU A 959 -1.50 12.76 31.07
CA GLU A 959 -0.63 13.25 32.14
C GLU A 959 -0.03 14.65 31.86
N ALA A 960 -0.10 15.14 30.62
CA ALA A 960 0.42 16.43 30.19
C ALA A 960 -0.61 17.56 30.20
N ARG A 961 -1.87 17.28 30.56
CA ARG A 961 -2.98 18.23 30.52
C ARG A 961 -2.70 19.54 31.28
N ASP A 962 -2.12 19.46 32.47
CA ASP A 962 -1.81 20.62 33.31
C ASP A 962 -0.81 21.59 32.63
N ILE A 963 0.18 21.04 31.91
CA ILE A 963 1.15 21.82 31.15
C ILE A 963 0.52 22.42 29.89
N LYS A 964 -0.39 21.68 29.23
CA LYS A 964 -1.13 22.17 28.05
C LYS A 964 -2.06 23.33 28.42
N GLU A 965 -2.78 23.24 29.53
CA GLU A 965 -3.61 24.33 30.07
C GLU A 965 -2.77 25.57 30.38
N LEU A 966 -1.62 25.38 31.06
CA LEU A 966 -0.68 26.47 31.34
C LEU A 966 -0.19 27.17 30.06
N ALA A 967 0.17 26.40 29.02
CA ALA A 967 0.65 26.96 27.76
C ALA A 967 -0.40 27.86 27.08
N ILE A 968 -1.67 27.46 27.10
CA ILE A 968 -2.79 28.23 26.54
C ILE A 968 -2.96 29.56 27.29
N ASP A 969 -2.96 29.52 28.62
CA ASP A 969 -3.11 30.72 29.44
C ASP A 969 -1.93 31.69 29.28
N VAL A 970 -0.71 31.17 29.19
CA VAL A 970 0.48 31.97 28.89
C VAL A 970 0.32 32.69 27.55
N LEU A 971 -0.07 31.99 26.48
CA LEU A 971 -0.24 32.61 25.16
C LEU A 971 -1.32 33.71 25.18
N ARG A 972 -2.44 33.45 25.85
CA ARG A 972 -3.54 34.41 26.00
C ARG A 972 -3.08 35.69 26.68
N LYS A 973 -2.40 35.58 27.83
CA LYS A 973 -1.86 36.73 28.57
C LYS A 973 -0.75 37.44 27.81
N LEU A 974 0.12 36.69 27.15
CA LEU A 974 1.18 37.26 26.34
C LEU A 974 0.60 38.12 25.20
N ASN A 975 -0.40 37.61 24.48
CA ASN A 975 -1.08 38.34 23.42
C ASN A 975 -1.84 39.59 23.90
N GLU A 976 -2.46 39.54 25.08
CA GLU A 976 -3.05 40.74 25.72
C GLU A 976 -1.98 41.82 25.97
N ARG A 977 -0.79 41.42 26.44
CA ARG A 977 0.33 42.34 26.70
C ARG A 977 0.93 42.88 25.41
N ILE A 978 1.11 42.05 24.38
CA ILE A 978 1.58 42.48 23.06
C ILE A 978 0.61 43.51 22.46
N ARG A 979 -0.70 43.21 22.48
CA ARG A 979 -1.72 44.13 21.94
C ARG A 979 -1.72 45.49 22.63
N LYS A 980 -1.44 45.54 23.95
CA LYS A 980 -1.35 46.79 24.72
C LYS A 980 -0.05 47.56 24.47
N ASN A 981 1.08 46.87 24.27
CA ASN A 981 2.42 47.49 24.20
C ASN A 981 2.96 47.69 22.77
N TYR A 982 2.37 46.99 21.79
CA TYR A 982 2.79 47.01 20.38
C TYR A 982 1.58 47.29 19.46
N ASP A 983 0.97 46.27 18.88
CA ASP A 983 -0.28 46.36 18.13
C ASP A 983 -0.97 44.98 18.05
N ARG A 984 -2.09 44.92 17.32
CA ARG A 984 -2.84 43.67 17.10
C ARG A 984 -2.18 42.73 16.06
N ASP A 985 -1.41 43.27 15.12
CA ASP A 985 -0.88 42.55 13.96
C ASP A 985 0.40 41.77 14.30
N HIS A 986 0.97 42.01 15.48
CA HIS A 986 2.15 41.33 16.07
C HIS A 986 1.78 40.33 17.17
N GLN A 987 0.50 40.01 17.34
CA GLN A 987 0.13 38.93 18.26
C GLN A 987 0.72 37.58 17.79
N ILE A 988 1.01 36.68 18.73
CA ILE A 988 1.54 35.36 18.44
C ILE A 988 0.38 34.40 18.20
N GLY A 989 0.38 33.76 17.04
CA GLY A 989 -0.67 32.82 16.68
C GLY A 989 -0.57 31.48 17.41
N HIS A 990 -1.67 30.73 17.34
CA HIS A 990 -1.84 29.47 18.07
C HIS A 990 -0.97 28.32 17.52
N SER A 991 -0.47 28.40 16.28
CA SER A 991 0.21 27.26 15.65
C SER A 991 1.50 26.81 16.36
N TYR A 992 2.17 27.70 17.08
CA TYR A 992 3.38 27.38 17.85
C TYR A 992 3.11 26.31 18.92
N LEU A 993 1.97 26.43 19.62
CA LEU A 993 1.60 25.53 20.71
C LEU A 993 1.00 24.21 20.24
N LEU A 994 0.58 24.08 18.98
CA LEU A 994 0.03 22.83 18.44
C LEU A 994 1.04 21.66 18.48
N LYS A 995 2.35 21.94 18.59
CA LYS A 995 3.37 20.89 18.76
C LYS A 995 3.20 20.09 20.06
N LEU A 996 2.52 20.66 21.06
CA LEU A 996 2.20 19.98 22.33
C LEU A 996 1.17 18.86 22.16
N GLU A 997 0.47 18.78 21.03
CA GLU A 997 -0.53 17.74 20.76
C GLU A 997 0.07 16.32 20.85
N LYS A 998 1.34 16.15 20.48
CA LYS A 998 2.06 14.85 20.48
C LYS A 998 2.77 14.52 21.81
N ALA A 999 2.68 15.41 22.80
CA ALA A 999 3.29 15.22 24.09
C ALA A 999 2.30 14.50 25.03
N ASP A 1000 2.45 13.19 25.16
CA ASP A 1000 1.57 12.34 25.97
C ASP A 1000 2.00 12.25 27.45
N THR A 1001 3.20 12.72 27.78
CA THR A 1001 3.73 12.72 29.17
C THR A 1001 4.10 14.14 29.60
N LYS A 1002 4.02 14.40 30.90
CA LYS A 1002 4.34 15.70 31.50
C LYS A 1002 5.75 16.18 31.13
N ASP A 1003 6.76 15.31 31.25
CA ASP A 1003 8.15 15.65 30.94
C ASP A 1003 8.33 16.08 29.48
N LYS A 1004 7.74 15.33 28.53
CA LYS A 1004 7.77 15.69 27.11
C LYS A 1004 7.06 17.00 26.83
N ALA A 1005 5.95 17.28 27.53
CA ALA A 1005 5.22 18.53 27.36
C ALA A 1005 6.03 19.72 27.87
N VAL A 1006 6.73 19.58 29.00
CA VAL A 1006 7.64 20.61 29.52
C VAL A 1006 8.81 20.84 28.56
N GLU A 1007 9.48 19.78 28.09
CA GLU A 1007 10.57 19.89 27.11
C GLU A 1007 10.11 20.56 25.82
N THR A 1008 8.94 20.18 25.32
CA THR A 1008 8.36 20.76 24.10
C THR A 1008 7.98 22.23 24.31
N LEU A 1009 7.41 22.59 25.45
CA LEU A 1009 7.05 23.97 25.78
C LEU A 1009 8.30 24.84 25.97
N GLN A 1010 9.36 24.33 26.61
CA GLN A 1010 10.66 24.99 26.69
C GLN A 1010 11.22 25.27 25.30
N PHE A 1011 11.18 24.27 24.42
CA PHE A 1011 11.64 24.45 23.04
C PHE A 1011 10.87 25.58 22.34
N ILE A 1012 9.54 25.55 22.39
CA ILE A 1012 8.69 26.58 21.76
C ILE A 1012 9.01 27.97 22.35
N TRP A 1013 9.17 28.05 23.67
CA TRP A 1013 9.43 29.31 24.37
C TRP A 1013 10.76 29.94 23.93
N TYR A 1014 11.87 29.20 24.07
CA TYR A 1014 13.22 29.77 23.85
C TYR A 1014 13.63 29.84 22.38
N HIS A 1015 13.09 28.98 21.52
CA HIS A 1015 13.51 28.91 20.11
C HIS A 1015 12.50 29.52 19.13
N GLU A 1016 11.27 29.84 19.55
CA GLU A 1016 10.27 30.42 18.66
C GLU A 1016 9.63 31.69 19.21
N ILE A 1017 9.11 31.66 20.44
CA ILE A 1017 8.40 32.81 21.03
C ILE A 1017 9.37 33.93 21.43
N LEU A 1018 10.41 33.64 22.21
CA LEU A 1018 11.35 34.65 22.68
C LEU A 1018 12.13 35.34 21.54
N PRO A 1019 12.65 34.63 20.51
CA PRO A 1019 13.29 35.28 19.37
C PRO A 1019 12.34 36.22 18.61
N LEU A 1020 11.07 35.84 18.45
CA LEU A 1020 10.05 36.68 17.81
C LEU A 1020 9.78 37.95 18.63
N LEU A 1021 9.68 37.83 19.95
CA LEU A 1021 9.52 38.99 20.84
C LEU A 1021 10.76 39.89 20.84
N GLN A 1022 11.95 39.32 20.74
CA GLN A 1022 13.19 40.07 20.57
C GLN A 1022 13.16 40.90 19.29
N GLU A 1023 12.64 40.36 18.18
CA GLU A 1023 12.48 41.12 16.94
C GLU A 1023 11.45 42.24 17.10
N TYR A 1024 10.32 41.98 17.75
CA TYR A 1024 9.25 42.98 17.93
C TYR A 1024 9.66 44.13 18.83
N PHE A 1025 10.39 43.85 19.91
CA PHE A 1025 10.78 44.84 20.90
C PHE A 1025 12.28 45.16 20.85
N TYR A 1026 12.91 44.96 19.68
CA TYR A 1026 14.34 45.20 19.47
C TYR A 1026 14.76 46.61 19.92
N ASP A 1027 13.92 47.62 19.65
CA ASP A 1027 14.16 49.02 20.01
C ASP A 1027 13.58 49.42 21.38
N SER A 1028 12.94 48.49 22.09
CA SER A 1028 12.14 48.77 23.28
C SER A 1028 12.30 47.70 24.39
N PRO A 1029 13.51 47.48 24.96
CA PRO A 1029 13.75 46.47 26.01
C PRO A 1029 12.82 46.59 27.22
N GLU A 1030 12.49 47.82 27.63
CA GLU A 1030 11.56 48.08 28.74
C GLU A 1030 10.12 47.62 28.43
N LYS A 1031 9.70 47.68 27.17
CA LYS A 1031 8.40 47.12 26.77
C LYS A 1031 8.45 45.60 26.74
N LEU A 1032 9.55 45.01 26.28
CA LEU A 1032 9.78 43.56 26.33
C LEU A 1032 9.67 43.04 27.76
N LYS A 1033 10.30 43.73 28.72
CA LYS A 1033 10.23 43.41 30.16
C LYS A 1033 8.82 43.49 30.73
N ARG A 1034 7.96 44.39 30.24
CA ARG A 1034 6.54 44.47 30.64
C ARG A 1034 5.69 43.36 30.03
N VAL A 1035 6.07 42.88 28.85
CA VAL A 1035 5.40 41.79 28.17
C VAL A 1035 5.77 40.45 28.83
N LEU A 1036 7.04 40.28 29.17
CA LEU A 1036 7.59 39.14 29.91
C LEU A 1036 7.61 39.43 31.43
N ASN A 1037 8.18 38.54 32.23
CA ASN A 1037 8.51 38.83 33.63
C ASN A 1037 10.04 38.97 33.79
N GLU A 1038 10.51 39.43 34.95
CA GLU A 1038 11.96 39.64 35.21
C GLU A 1038 12.77 38.34 35.21
N ALA A 1039 12.11 37.18 35.31
CA ALA A 1039 12.78 35.89 35.36
C ALA A 1039 13.26 35.40 33.98
N PHE A 1040 12.61 35.85 32.90
CA PHE A 1040 13.00 35.47 31.53
C PHE A 1040 13.87 36.53 30.84
N VAL A 1041 13.78 37.79 31.26
CA VAL A 1041 14.49 38.92 30.64
C VAL A 1041 15.09 39.83 31.69
N ARG A 1042 16.41 39.99 31.62
CA ARG A 1042 17.13 41.07 32.30
C ARG A 1042 17.30 42.23 31.35
N VAL A 1043 16.84 43.42 31.73
CA VAL A 1043 17.05 44.65 30.98
C VAL A 1043 18.15 45.47 31.66
N GLU A 1044 19.14 45.88 30.87
CA GLU A 1044 20.12 46.90 31.19
C GLU A 1044 19.85 48.15 30.33
N GLU A 1045 20.46 49.30 30.62
CA GLU A 1045 20.07 50.63 30.11
C GLU A 1045 19.75 50.72 28.60
N ASN A 1046 20.35 49.88 27.73
CA ASN A 1046 20.02 49.76 26.30
C ASN A 1046 20.10 48.32 25.75
N SER A 1047 20.09 47.29 26.59
CA SER A 1047 20.23 45.89 26.17
C SER A 1047 19.40 44.96 27.02
N PHE A 1048 19.19 43.74 26.55
CA PHE A 1048 18.56 42.71 27.35
C PHE A 1048 19.19 41.35 27.11
N ASP A 1049 19.23 40.55 28.16
CA ASP A 1049 19.69 39.16 28.12
C ASP A 1049 18.54 38.24 28.53
N PHE A 1050 18.41 37.12 27.81
CA PHE A 1050 17.46 36.06 28.16
C PHE A 1050 18.08 35.10 29.16
N GLU A 1051 17.33 34.77 30.21
CA GLU A 1051 17.69 33.71 31.14
C GLU A 1051 17.09 32.38 30.70
N TYR A 1052 17.93 31.35 30.59
CA TYR A 1052 17.47 29.98 30.31
C TYR A 1052 17.12 29.26 31.62
N LEU A 1053 15.84 28.93 31.78
CA LEU A 1053 15.28 28.20 32.91
C LEU A 1053 14.90 26.78 32.47
N GLU A 1054 15.19 25.79 33.32
CA GLU A 1054 14.90 24.37 33.10
C GLU A 1054 13.95 23.79 34.17
N GLY A 1055 13.41 22.59 33.88
CA GLY A 1055 12.61 21.79 34.81
C GLY A 1055 11.43 22.53 35.46
N GLU A 1056 11.22 22.29 36.76
CA GLU A 1056 10.12 22.89 37.51
C GLU A 1056 10.20 24.41 37.61
N ARG A 1057 11.41 24.98 37.67
CA ARG A 1057 11.61 26.43 37.75
C ARG A 1057 11.06 27.15 36.51
N PHE A 1058 11.23 26.55 35.33
CA PHE A 1058 10.63 27.07 34.10
C PHE A 1058 9.09 27.09 34.17
N VAL A 1059 8.49 26.00 34.64
CA VAL A 1059 7.04 25.85 34.76
C VAL A 1059 6.47 26.85 35.78
N GLU A 1060 7.16 27.06 36.90
CA GLU A 1060 6.75 28.02 37.94
C GLU A 1060 6.78 29.47 37.42
N GLU A 1061 7.85 29.86 36.71
CA GLU A 1061 7.95 31.21 36.15
C GLU A 1061 6.95 31.46 35.01
N LEU A 1062 6.66 30.45 34.18
CA LEU A 1062 5.58 30.53 33.19
C LEU A 1062 4.21 30.67 33.87
N ARG A 1063 3.97 29.97 34.97
CA ARG A 1063 2.73 30.10 35.74
C ARG A 1063 2.55 31.53 36.26
N LYS A 1064 3.62 32.20 36.68
CA LYS A 1064 3.58 33.63 37.03
C LYS A 1064 3.23 34.53 35.83
N VAL A 1065 3.68 34.19 34.61
CA VAL A 1065 3.29 34.92 33.40
C VAL A 1065 1.78 34.79 33.13
N ALA A 1066 1.19 33.62 33.39
CA ALA A 1066 -0.25 33.37 33.27
C ALA A 1066 -1.09 34.01 34.40
N GLU A 1067 -0.62 33.92 35.65
CA GLU A 1067 -1.35 34.34 36.86
C GLU A 1067 -1.26 35.83 37.18
N GLN A 1068 -0.23 36.54 36.68
CA GLN A 1068 -0.09 37.97 36.95
C GLN A 1068 -1.24 38.76 36.30
N GLU A 1069 -2.31 38.96 37.06
CA GLU A 1069 -3.13 40.16 36.98
C GLU A 1069 -2.22 41.36 37.28
N GLN A 1070 -2.24 42.33 36.37
CA GLN A 1070 -1.55 43.60 36.56
C GLN A 1070 -1.90 44.19 37.92
N GLN A 1071 -0.89 44.45 38.74
CA GLN A 1071 -0.89 45.69 39.51
C GLN A 1071 -0.67 46.86 38.54
#